data_AF-A0A080N6M3-F1
#
_entry.id   AF-A0A080N6M3-F1
#
_cell.length_a   1.000
_cell.length_b   1.000
_cell.length_c   1.000
_cell.angle_alpha   90.00
_cell.angle_beta   90.00
_cell.angle_gamma   90.00
#
_symmetry.space_group_name_H-M   'P 1'
#
loop_
_entity.id
_entity.type
_entity.pdbx_description
1 polymer ?
#
loop_
_entity_poly.entity_id
_entity_poly.type
_entity_poly.pdbx_seq_one_letter_code
_entity_poly.pdbx_strand_id
1 'polypeptide(L)'
;MSRSTKYRHPPVLSWLAFILGDMVEQRNSSKAYSGTGDVVGLDGREPLDESEAIRQYPRRNARTLRFRAGAPRSATVVGDGGLALFLRSDGPVDLATSLWLSVIDADDGAHGSRICGDAGREVKLADPRDLLANADSEDVPPEERARRERMREGGAGIVSYCVDAMGRRVAFTLDSKLFLTDVSAAVKASDGGEVRRATREVAAEALSDPQWRPVLNPHISPDGSHIAYSTGSRLVLVDVGDDTVEGADGDAVHEVARIAAGADPRTHRIGLAEFVAGEEMDRYDGFWWAPDSSEILFESFDSSDEPTWYISDPSEPEHGAESRRYPRALTGNAKVTLSLAALDFSESGEYRGCEIRQVQWDESAYEYLASLSWTDGHRPVMLVQNRRQNHDQVLSIEPDGTTSLMQEHENPQWLDLFPGVPALTPDGRLVCAINDMDANTNRLTIDGRPFTPTGWQVRSVLDVNDENVLVVVQRTPELADAAAVAGDPNAALPSEWLDKNDSETGQAHDARSMDVVTIAYDGSLTPVNQEPGDWSASRTGQGIVLMGRGMSEERGLMVHAFVAHEWVEDVRHPAATEESSACRVDDGPGESQRAGEFAQDVFTRVSGYASSLLHSIANYAEVPGFMPNTSFVRLGERRMYVAITRPSVSSKWAHAEKLPVLLKPYGGPGAQQVQLNRAFYSESQWWADQGFLVVTADNRGTPGRGPLWDREMFEDLKHASLDDQVEVVRALPQVAPDADLEHVAMIGWSFGGYLSALAVLDAPDVIHAACAGAPPTDWTLYDTHYTERYLGLDPKVYERNSIVADAPKLRRPLMLIHGFADDNVTIAHSLRLSQALMASGRPHTYLPLVGITHMTNDETVAQNLLTLQRDFLYDALGIC
;
A
#
# COMPACT_ATOMS: atom_id res chain seq x y z
N MET A 1 -58.23 -3.43 35.70
CA MET A 1 -57.41 -3.04 36.88
C MET A 1 -56.11 -2.44 36.31
N SER A 2 -56.04 -1.15 35.98
CA SER A 2 -55.79 0.05 36.82
C SER A 2 -54.41 0.11 37.48
N ARG A 3 -53.68 1.21 37.16
CA ARG A 3 -52.43 1.83 37.68
C ARG A 3 -51.28 1.76 36.65
N SER A 4 -50.84 2.80 35.92
CA SER A 4 -50.68 4.26 36.12
C SER A 4 -49.71 4.66 37.23
N THR A 5 -48.48 5.05 36.83
CA THR A 5 -47.62 6.12 37.38
C THR A 5 -46.40 6.27 36.46
N LYS A 6 -46.32 7.31 35.59
CA LYS A 6 -45.62 8.59 35.79
C LYS A 6 -44.16 8.44 36.20
N TYR A 7 -43.24 8.62 35.25
CA TYR A 7 -41.91 9.19 35.51
C TYR A 7 -41.79 10.53 34.78
N ARG A 8 -41.37 11.54 35.56
CA ARG A 8 -41.25 12.95 35.21
C ARG A 8 -39.86 13.19 34.59
N HIS A 9 -39.81 13.99 33.53
CA HIS A 9 -38.61 14.74 33.16
C HIS A 9 -38.26 15.80 34.22
N PRO A 10 -36.97 15.98 34.54
CA PRO A 10 -36.39 17.27 34.94
C PRO A 10 -35.36 17.77 33.90
N PRO A 11 -34.94 19.04 33.97
CA PRO A 11 -34.93 19.92 32.81
C PRO A 11 -33.57 20.10 32.12
N VAL A 12 -33.68 20.36 30.83
CA VAL A 12 -32.75 21.10 29.96
C VAL A 12 -32.33 22.40 30.67
N LEU A 13 -31.04 22.51 31.03
CA LEU A 13 -30.24 23.74 31.19
C LEU A 13 -28.97 23.44 32.03
N SER A 14 -27.92 22.92 31.39
CA SER A 14 -26.51 23.19 31.80
C SER A 14 -25.44 22.74 30.77
N TRP A 15 -25.80 22.26 29.59
CA TRP A 15 -24.85 21.74 28.58
C TRP A 15 -24.48 22.75 27.47
N LEU A 16 -24.80 24.03 27.66
CA LEU A 16 -24.58 25.11 26.69
C LEU A 16 -23.39 26.03 27.01
N ALA A 17 -22.56 25.66 28.00
CA ALA A 17 -21.40 26.47 28.42
C ALA A 17 -20.04 25.89 28.03
N PHE A 18 -19.98 24.74 27.34
CA PHE A 18 -18.72 24.16 26.84
C PHE A 18 -18.61 24.16 25.30
N ILE A 19 -19.64 24.69 24.59
CA ILE A 19 -19.72 24.72 23.12
C ILE A 19 -19.57 26.15 22.55
N LEU A 20 -19.36 27.16 23.41
CA LEU A 20 -19.28 28.57 22.98
C LEU A 20 -18.00 29.29 23.48
N GLY A 21 -16.98 28.53 23.90
CA GLY A 21 -15.70 29.06 24.42
C GLY A 21 -14.57 29.19 23.39
N ASP A 22 -14.54 28.37 22.34
CA ASP A 22 -13.36 28.24 21.46
C ASP A 22 -13.52 28.86 20.06
N MET A 23 -14.53 29.70 19.84
CA MET A 23 -14.79 30.31 18.52
C MET A 23 -14.28 31.74 18.35
N VAL A 24 -13.46 32.27 19.27
CA VAL A 24 -12.90 33.63 19.13
C VAL A 24 -11.44 33.68 19.59
N GLU A 25 -10.55 32.95 18.91
CA GLU A 25 -9.13 33.34 18.75
C GLU A 25 -8.39 32.60 17.63
N GLN A 26 -9.06 32.24 16.52
CA GLN A 26 -8.36 31.87 15.28
C GLN A 26 -7.92 33.15 14.54
N ARG A 27 -6.85 33.79 15.01
CA ARG A 27 -6.16 34.87 14.29
C ARG A 27 -4.72 34.46 13.97
N ASN A 28 -4.48 34.25 12.67
CA ASN A 28 -3.18 34.30 11.99
C ASN A 28 -1.98 33.67 12.72
N SER A 29 -1.80 32.36 12.57
CA SER A 29 -0.51 31.68 12.72
C SER A 29 -0.12 30.98 11.42
N SER A 30 -0.05 31.72 10.31
CA SER A 30 0.68 31.28 9.12
C SER A 30 2.19 31.33 9.40
N LYS A 31 2.73 30.34 10.12
CA LYS A 31 4.17 30.06 10.04
C LYS A 31 4.38 29.14 8.85
N ALA A 32 4.56 29.75 7.68
CA ALA A 32 5.23 29.09 6.58
C ALA A 32 6.59 28.61 7.09
N TYR A 33 6.84 27.30 7.03
CA TYR A 33 8.18 26.75 7.20
C TYR A 33 9.04 27.24 6.03
N SER A 34 9.65 28.42 6.17
CA SER A 34 10.66 28.92 5.24
C SER A 34 12.01 28.30 5.58
N GLY A 35 12.16 27.01 5.30
CA GLY A 35 13.45 26.32 5.32
C GLY A 35 14.10 26.41 3.94
N THR A 36 14.54 27.59 3.53
CA THR A 36 15.43 27.72 2.37
C THR A 36 16.83 27.31 2.80
N GLY A 37 17.07 26.01 2.91
CA GLY A 37 18.41 25.45 2.86
C GLY A 37 18.81 25.34 1.39
N ASP A 38 19.91 25.94 0.99
CA ASP A 38 20.49 25.80 -0.36
C ASP A 38 20.82 24.32 -0.61
N VAL A 39 19.89 23.58 -1.23
CA VAL A 39 20.12 22.22 -1.71
C VAL A 39 20.64 22.34 -3.14
N VAL A 40 21.94 22.17 -3.32
CA VAL A 40 22.49 21.87 -4.65
C VAL A 40 21.86 20.54 -5.08
N GLY A 41 21.16 20.54 -6.21
CA GLY A 41 20.60 19.30 -6.78
C GLY A 41 21.72 18.27 -6.99
N LEU A 42 21.40 16.99 -6.81
CA LEU A 42 22.35 15.87 -7.01
C LEU A 42 22.95 15.85 -8.43
N ASP A 43 22.38 16.61 -9.37
CA ASP A 43 22.80 16.79 -10.76
C ASP A 43 23.65 18.07 -11.00
N GLY A 44 23.99 18.83 -9.94
CA GLY A 44 24.81 20.04 -10.03
C GLY A 44 24.13 21.23 -10.73
N ARG A 45 22.80 21.19 -10.90
CA ARG A 45 22.02 22.30 -11.45
C ARG A 45 21.50 23.19 -10.32
N GLU A 46 21.38 24.50 -10.59
CA GLU A 46 20.70 25.41 -9.66
C GLU A 46 19.24 24.98 -9.47
N PRO A 47 18.68 25.07 -8.25
CA PRO A 47 17.28 24.78 -8.00
C PRO A 47 16.38 25.60 -8.93
N LEU A 48 15.37 24.95 -9.51
CA LEU A 48 14.34 25.68 -10.24
C LEU A 48 13.64 26.65 -9.27
N ASP A 49 13.38 27.87 -9.75
CA ASP A 49 12.39 28.74 -9.10
C ASP A 49 11.04 28.01 -8.99
N GLU A 50 10.30 28.26 -7.91
CA GLU A 50 9.03 27.57 -7.58
C GLU A 50 8.04 27.63 -8.75
N SER A 51 7.93 28.78 -9.41
CA SER A 51 7.04 28.95 -10.57
C SER A 51 7.45 28.09 -11.77
N GLU A 52 8.74 27.88 -11.98
CA GLU A 52 9.23 27.00 -13.04
C GLU A 52 9.09 25.52 -12.67
N ALA A 53 9.31 25.17 -11.39
CA ALA A 53 9.07 23.83 -10.87
C ALA A 53 7.59 23.41 -11.05
N ILE A 54 6.64 24.29 -10.74
CA ILE A 54 5.21 24.09 -10.98
C ILE A 54 4.91 23.95 -12.48
N ARG A 55 5.48 24.81 -13.34
CA ARG A 55 5.26 24.72 -14.79
C ARG A 55 5.70 23.38 -15.36
N GLN A 56 6.84 22.85 -14.91
CA GLN A 56 7.40 21.58 -15.38
C GLN A 56 6.81 20.35 -14.68
N TYR A 57 6.02 20.53 -13.62
CA TYR A 57 5.52 19.44 -12.78
C TYR A 57 4.86 18.30 -13.57
N PRO A 58 3.89 18.51 -14.48
CA PRO A 58 3.21 17.40 -15.15
C PRO A 58 4.16 16.46 -15.89
N ARG A 59 5.18 17.03 -16.55
CA ARG A 59 6.20 16.28 -17.28
C ARG A 59 7.13 15.53 -16.32
N ARG A 60 7.65 16.23 -15.30
CA ARG A 60 8.59 15.65 -14.31
C ARG A 60 7.91 14.54 -13.51
N ASN A 61 6.66 14.75 -13.09
CA ASN A 61 5.84 13.76 -12.40
C ASN A 61 5.71 12.46 -13.22
N ALA A 62 5.47 12.55 -14.52
CA ALA A 62 5.37 11.35 -15.35
C ALA A 62 6.73 10.68 -15.57
N ARG A 63 7.76 11.46 -15.94
CA ARG A 63 9.12 10.96 -16.23
C ARG A 63 9.81 10.28 -15.04
N THR A 64 9.47 10.65 -13.81
CA THR A 64 10.09 10.16 -12.56
C THR A 64 9.24 9.09 -11.86
N LEU A 65 8.23 8.53 -12.53
CA LEU A 65 7.24 7.62 -11.94
C LEU A 65 6.58 8.17 -10.67
N ARG A 66 6.15 9.43 -10.73
CA ARG A 66 5.60 10.22 -9.62
C ARG A 66 6.62 10.47 -8.51
N PHE A 67 7.84 10.84 -8.90
CA PHE A 67 8.97 11.08 -8.00
C PHE A 67 9.33 9.85 -7.14
N ARG A 68 9.15 8.64 -7.70
CA ARG A 68 9.49 7.36 -7.06
C ARG A 68 10.73 6.70 -7.64
N ALA A 69 11.09 6.96 -8.90
CA ALA A 69 12.36 6.50 -9.45
C ALA A 69 13.53 7.03 -8.60
N GLY A 70 14.46 6.17 -8.22
CA GLY A 70 15.56 6.47 -7.29
C GLY A 70 15.22 6.38 -5.79
N ALA A 71 13.94 6.20 -5.41
CA ALA A 71 13.57 5.97 -4.01
C ALA A 71 13.77 4.50 -3.61
N PRO A 72 14.34 4.21 -2.43
CA PRO A 72 14.46 2.84 -1.95
C PRO A 72 13.08 2.31 -1.55
N ARG A 73 12.82 1.03 -1.82
CA ARG A 73 11.55 0.34 -1.50
C ARG A 73 11.76 -1.14 -1.20
N SER A 74 10.69 -1.79 -0.76
CA SER A 74 10.66 -3.25 -0.53
C SER A 74 11.77 -3.69 0.41
N ALA A 75 11.95 -2.98 1.52
CA ALA A 75 13.04 -3.27 2.44
C ALA A 75 12.70 -4.47 3.34
N THR A 76 13.65 -5.40 3.48
CA THR A 76 13.52 -6.59 4.33
C THR A 76 14.75 -6.72 5.21
N VAL A 77 14.55 -6.71 6.53
CA VAL A 77 15.62 -6.99 7.50
C VAL A 77 15.85 -8.49 7.58
N VAL A 78 17.11 -8.93 7.58
CA VAL A 78 17.47 -10.36 7.53
C VAL A 78 18.53 -10.72 8.57
N GLY A 79 18.66 -12.02 8.84
CA GLY A 79 19.67 -12.55 9.76
C GLY A 79 19.42 -12.13 11.21
N ASP A 80 20.46 -11.62 11.88
CA ASP A 80 20.36 -11.05 13.22
C ASP A 80 19.79 -9.63 13.24
N GLY A 81 19.61 -9.03 12.07
CA GLY A 81 19.13 -7.67 11.89
C GLY A 81 20.20 -6.65 11.55
N GLY A 82 21.48 -7.03 11.44
CA GLY A 82 22.54 -6.13 10.94
C GLY A 82 22.50 -5.92 9.42
N LEU A 83 21.63 -6.64 8.71
CA LEU A 83 21.51 -6.63 7.26
C LEU A 83 20.08 -6.27 6.82
N ALA A 84 19.96 -5.39 5.83
CA ALA A 84 18.68 -5.06 5.22
C ALA A 84 18.75 -4.99 3.69
N LEU A 85 17.96 -5.83 3.02
CA LEU A 85 17.82 -5.84 1.55
C LEU A 85 16.82 -4.80 1.10
N PHE A 86 17.02 -4.17 -0.05
CA PHE A 86 16.06 -3.24 -0.65
C PHE A 86 16.26 -3.10 -2.16
N LEU A 87 15.26 -2.54 -2.86
CA LEU A 87 15.33 -2.21 -4.27
C LEU A 87 15.44 -0.70 -4.47
N ARG A 88 16.33 -0.27 -5.36
CA ARG A 88 16.52 1.15 -5.72
C ARG A 88 17.18 1.27 -7.09
N SER A 89 16.69 2.17 -7.94
CA SER A 89 17.38 2.53 -9.18
C SER A 89 18.48 3.59 -8.93
N ASP A 90 19.41 3.74 -9.86
CA ASP A 90 20.61 4.59 -9.64
C ASP A 90 20.31 6.09 -9.71
N GLY A 91 19.10 6.49 -10.09
CA GLY A 91 18.79 7.91 -10.24
C GLY A 91 17.31 8.24 -10.47
N PRO A 92 17.01 9.55 -10.54
CA PRO A 92 15.66 10.10 -10.49
C PRO A 92 14.75 9.78 -11.68
N VAL A 93 15.33 9.33 -12.79
CA VAL A 93 14.63 8.96 -14.03
C VAL A 93 15.07 7.59 -14.53
N ASP A 94 15.84 6.86 -13.72
CA ASP A 94 16.23 5.49 -14.01
C ASP A 94 15.11 4.56 -13.58
N LEU A 95 14.56 3.82 -14.54
CA LEU A 95 13.49 2.86 -14.32
C LEU A 95 14.02 1.48 -13.94
N ALA A 96 15.29 1.17 -14.23
CA ALA A 96 15.87 -0.13 -13.91
C ALA A 96 16.28 -0.18 -12.44
N THR A 97 15.59 -1.01 -11.67
CA THR A 97 15.88 -1.22 -10.25
C THR A 97 16.95 -2.29 -10.05
N SER A 98 17.90 -1.98 -9.17
CA SER A 98 18.96 -2.87 -8.72
C SER A 98 18.65 -3.41 -7.32
N LEU A 99 19.25 -4.54 -6.97
CA LEU A 99 19.20 -5.10 -5.62
C LEU A 99 20.34 -4.53 -4.77
N TRP A 100 20.00 -4.01 -3.60
CA TRP A 100 20.92 -3.38 -2.67
C TRP A 100 20.81 -4.02 -1.27
N LEU A 101 21.86 -3.82 -0.50
CA LEU A 101 21.99 -4.26 0.89
C LEU A 101 22.52 -3.10 1.73
N SER A 102 21.86 -2.80 2.85
CA SER A 102 22.43 -2.03 3.94
C SER A 102 23.08 -2.99 4.94
N VAL A 103 24.30 -2.65 5.35
CA VAL A 103 25.08 -3.40 6.34
C VAL A 103 25.38 -2.50 7.52
N ILE A 104 25.07 -2.96 8.73
CA ILE A 104 25.48 -2.38 10.01
C ILE A 104 26.37 -3.42 10.71
N ASP A 105 27.65 -3.10 10.89
CA ASP A 105 28.61 -4.02 11.50
C ASP A 105 28.46 -3.98 13.04
N ALA A 106 28.00 -5.09 13.63
CA ALA A 106 27.81 -5.19 15.08
C ALA A 106 29.12 -5.05 15.89
N ASP A 107 30.26 -5.42 15.30
CA ASP A 107 31.60 -5.37 15.93
C ASP A 107 32.14 -3.93 16.11
N ASP A 108 31.65 -2.95 15.36
CA ASP A 108 32.02 -1.55 15.54
C ASP A 108 31.47 -0.96 16.85
N GLY A 109 30.48 -1.62 17.46
CA GLY A 109 29.98 -1.30 18.81
C GLY A 109 30.92 -1.68 19.96
N ALA A 110 31.92 -2.55 19.71
CA ALA A 110 32.83 -3.05 20.75
C ALA A 110 33.88 -2.01 21.24
N HIS A 111 33.97 -0.84 20.60
CA HIS A 111 34.98 0.18 20.89
C HIS A 111 34.51 1.31 21.83
N GLY A 112 33.54 1.06 22.72
CA GLY A 112 33.26 1.90 23.91
C GLY A 112 32.89 3.37 23.63
N SER A 113 32.62 3.73 22.38
CA SER A 113 32.14 5.04 21.99
C SER A 113 30.64 4.90 21.74
N ARG A 114 29.82 5.77 22.34
CA ARG A 114 28.48 6.05 21.84
C ARG A 114 28.67 6.57 20.42
N ILE A 115 28.59 5.72 19.41
CA ILE A 115 28.74 6.14 18.01
C ILE A 115 27.51 6.98 17.68
N CYS A 116 27.72 8.29 17.69
CA CYS A 116 26.77 9.30 17.24
C CYS A 116 27.07 9.54 15.76
N GLY A 117 26.48 8.77 14.84
CA GLY A 117 26.74 8.89 13.40
C GLY A 117 26.21 7.72 12.56
N ASP A 118 26.21 7.89 11.24
CA ASP A 118 25.88 6.84 10.27
C ASP A 118 26.90 5.70 10.38
N ALA A 119 26.44 4.56 10.90
CA ALA A 119 27.23 3.38 11.24
C ALA A 119 27.12 2.26 10.20
N GLY A 120 26.35 2.48 9.12
CA GLY A 120 26.20 1.48 8.07
C GLY A 120 26.76 1.92 6.72
N ARG A 121 26.75 0.97 5.79
CA ARG A 121 27.10 1.19 4.39
C ARG A 121 26.12 0.46 3.47
N GLU A 122 26.06 0.92 2.23
CA GLU A 122 25.27 0.27 1.18
C GLU A 122 26.16 -0.53 0.22
N VAL A 123 25.69 -1.71 -0.17
CA VAL A 123 26.32 -2.59 -1.16
C VAL A 123 25.32 -2.87 -2.26
N LYS A 124 25.67 -2.60 -3.52
CA LYS A 124 24.90 -3.05 -4.68
C LYS A 124 25.17 -4.54 -4.89
N LEU A 125 24.18 -5.39 -4.67
CA LEU A 125 24.30 -6.85 -4.78
C LEU A 125 24.15 -7.35 -6.22
N ALA A 126 23.22 -6.76 -6.97
CA ALA A 126 22.97 -7.11 -8.35
C ALA A 126 22.48 -5.90 -9.14
N ASP A 127 23.15 -5.62 -10.26
CA ASP A 127 22.73 -4.63 -11.25
C ASP A 127 22.18 -5.35 -12.48
N PRO A 128 20.94 -5.08 -12.94
CA PRO A 128 20.40 -5.73 -14.13
C PRO A 128 21.28 -5.50 -15.37
N ARG A 129 22.00 -4.39 -15.46
CA ARG A 129 22.87 -4.04 -16.61
C ARG A 129 24.16 -4.85 -16.66
N ASP A 130 24.63 -5.31 -15.51
CA ASP A 130 25.79 -6.21 -15.43
C ASP A 130 25.40 -7.66 -15.76
N LEU A 131 24.14 -8.01 -15.51
CA LEU A 131 23.61 -9.36 -15.70
C LEU A 131 23.11 -9.62 -17.14
N LEU A 132 22.56 -8.60 -17.81
CA LEU A 132 22.02 -8.71 -19.16
C LEU A 132 22.50 -7.58 -20.07
N ALA A 133 22.93 -7.96 -21.29
CA ALA A 133 23.41 -7.00 -22.28
C ALA A 133 22.33 -6.01 -22.80
N ASN A 134 21.03 -6.35 -22.64
CA ASN A 134 19.88 -5.54 -23.06
C ASN A 134 18.90 -5.30 -21.89
N ALA A 135 19.40 -5.05 -20.69
CA ALA A 135 18.57 -4.88 -19.48
C ALA A 135 17.46 -3.81 -19.60
N ASP A 136 17.62 -2.83 -20.48
CA ASP A 136 16.64 -1.75 -20.68
C ASP A 136 15.48 -2.12 -21.64
N SER A 137 15.44 -3.35 -22.18
CA SER A 137 14.42 -3.85 -23.11
C SER A 137 13.95 -5.25 -22.71
N GLU A 138 13.16 -5.33 -21.63
CA GLU A 138 12.61 -6.59 -21.11
C GLU A 138 11.48 -7.15 -21.99
N ASP A 139 11.51 -8.45 -22.26
CA ASP A 139 10.35 -9.18 -22.78
C ASP A 139 9.60 -9.83 -21.61
N VAL A 140 8.69 -9.05 -21.01
CA VAL A 140 7.93 -9.48 -19.82
C VAL A 140 6.75 -10.36 -20.24
N PRO A 141 6.67 -11.63 -19.76
CA PRO A 141 5.55 -12.52 -20.04
C PRO A 141 4.20 -11.91 -19.63
N PRO A 142 3.09 -12.22 -20.33
CA PRO A 142 1.76 -11.68 -20.02
C PRO A 142 1.35 -11.87 -18.55
N GLU A 143 1.65 -13.03 -17.97
CA GLU A 143 1.35 -13.32 -16.56
C GLU A 143 2.12 -12.42 -15.59
N GLU A 144 3.42 -12.20 -15.83
CA GLU A 144 4.23 -11.30 -14.99
C GLU A 144 3.81 -9.84 -15.17
N ARG A 145 3.46 -9.43 -16.39
CA ARG A 145 2.91 -8.09 -16.66
C ARG A 145 1.62 -7.86 -15.88
N ALA A 146 0.73 -8.84 -15.89
CA ALA A 146 -0.51 -8.78 -15.14
C ALA A 146 -0.27 -8.81 -13.62
N ARG A 147 0.80 -9.48 -13.13
CA ARG A 147 1.21 -9.41 -11.72
C ARG A 147 1.71 -8.01 -11.35
N ARG A 148 2.59 -7.43 -12.18
CA ARG A 148 3.12 -6.07 -11.98
C ARG A 148 2.01 -5.01 -12.00
N GLU A 149 1.03 -5.11 -12.91
CA GLU A 149 -0.15 -4.23 -12.95
C GLU A 149 -0.90 -4.24 -11.60
N ARG A 150 -1.20 -5.43 -11.08
CA ARG A 150 -1.90 -5.62 -9.80
C ARG A 150 -1.10 -5.14 -8.58
N MET A 151 0.21 -5.34 -8.60
CA MET A 151 1.13 -4.79 -7.59
C MET A 151 1.39 -3.29 -7.77
N ARG A 152 0.82 -2.65 -8.81
CA ARG A 152 1.05 -1.24 -9.18
C ARG A 152 2.53 -0.91 -9.40
N GLU A 153 3.26 -1.89 -9.92
CA GLU A 153 4.68 -1.85 -10.22
C GLU A 153 4.91 -1.33 -11.64
N GLY A 154 5.67 -0.23 -11.76
CA GLY A 154 5.98 0.43 -13.04
C GLY A 154 7.46 0.48 -13.37
N GLY A 155 8.33 -0.02 -12.49
CA GLY A 155 9.77 -0.13 -12.73
C GLY A 155 10.14 -1.30 -13.65
N ALA A 156 11.33 -1.20 -14.21
CA ALA A 156 12.01 -2.27 -14.94
C ALA A 156 13.16 -2.84 -14.08
N GLY A 157 13.83 -3.89 -14.54
CA GLY A 157 14.92 -4.52 -13.79
C GLY A 157 14.40 -5.48 -12.73
N ILE A 158 15.06 -5.48 -11.57
CA ILE A 158 14.72 -6.36 -10.45
C ILE A 158 13.54 -5.74 -9.69
N VAL A 159 12.32 -6.20 -9.97
CA VAL A 159 11.09 -5.62 -9.38
C VAL A 159 10.69 -6.26 -8.05
N SER A 160 11.13 -7.50 -7.80
CA SER A 160 10.89 -8.27 -6.58
C SER A 160 12.04 -9.25 -6.34
N TYR A 161 12.25 -9.65 -5.09
CA TYR A 161 13.24 -10.65 -4.68
C TYR A 161 12.68 -11.50 -3.52
N CYS A 162 13.28 -12.66 -3.28
CA CYS A 162 13.05 -13.49 -2.10
C CYS A 162 14.39 -13.92 -1.50
N VAL A 163 14.41 -14.22 -0.21
CA VAL A 163 15.64 -14.49 0.56
C VAL A 163 15.44 -15.66 1.51
N ASP A 164 16.48 -16.47 1.73
CA ASP A 164 16.42 -17.56 2.73
C ASP A 164 16.33 -16.99 4.16
N ALA A 165 15.92 -17.82 5.12
CA ALA A 165 15.65 -17.37 6.50
C ALA A 165 16.87 -16.72 7.18
N MET A 166 18.09 -17.10 6.77
CA MET A 166 19.34 -16.58 7.32
C MET A 166 19.88 -15.37 6.55
N GLY A 167 19.25 -14.92 5.46
CA GLY A 167 19.74 -13.78 4.69
C GLY A 167 21.00 -14.05 3.86
N ARG A 168 21.31 -15.31 3.54
CA ARG A 168 22.55 -15.71 2.86
C ARG A 168 22.45 -15.67 1.35
N ARG A 169 21.28 -16.01 0.81
CA ARG A 169 21.03 -16.21 -0.62
C ARG A 169 19.74 -15.49 -1.02
N VAL A 170 19.83 -14.68 -2.06
CA VAL A 170 18.70 -13.90 -2.60
C VAL A 170 18.40 -14.38 -4.01
N ALA A 171 17.17 -14.79 -4.27
CA ALA A 171 16.72 -15.18 -5.60
C ALA A 171 15.77 -14.12 -6.19
N PHE A 172 15.87 -13.93 -7.51
CA PHE A 172 15.02 -12.99 -8.25
C PHE A 172 14.96 -13.37 -9.73
N THR A 173 13.96 -12.83 -10.43
CA THR A 173 13.87 -12.93 -11.88
C THR A 173 14.29 -11.65 -12.57
N LEU A 174 14.92 -11.79 -13.73
CA LEU A 174 15.19 -10.70 -14.65
C LEU A 174 15.07 -11.24 -16.09
N ASP A 175 14.26 -10.59 -16.93
CA ASP A 175 13.99 -11.02 -18.33
C ASP A 175 13.65 -12.52 -18.46
N SER A 176 12.73 -12.99 -17.62
CA SER A 176 12.29 -14.41 -17.53
C SER A 176 13.40 -15.42 -17.18
N LYS A 177 14.56 -14.97 -16.69
CA LYS A 177 15.66 -15.81 -16.19
C LYS A 177 15.72 -15.75 -14.67
N LEU A 178 16.13 -16.86 -14.06
CA LEU A 178 16.29 -16.98 -12.61
C LEU A 178 17.74 -16.67 -12.21
N PHE A 179 17.91 -15.76 -11.27
CA PHE A 179 19.20 -15.40 -10.72
C PHE A 179 19.25 -15.67 -9.21
N LEU A 180 20.45 -15.96 -8.73
CA LEU A 180 20.77 -16.15 -7.33
C LEU A 180 22.01 -15.34 -6.98
N THR A 181 21.93 -14.61 -5.87
CA THR A 181 23.05 -13.87 -5.27
C THR A 181 23.40 -14.48 -3.93
N ASP A 182 24.68 -14.81 -3.72
CA ASP A 182 25.23 -15.08 -2.39
C ASP A 182 25.65 -13.74 -1.75
N VAL A 183 25.04 -13.41 -0.62
CA VAL A 183 25.19 -12.13 0.06
C VAL A 183 26.61 -11.95 0.56
N SER A 184 27.20 -12.98 1.17
CA SER A 184 28.57 -12.92 1.71
C SER A 184 29.61 -12.72 0.60
N ALA A 185 29.42 -13.42 -0.52
CA ALA A 185 30.23 -13.31 -1.72
C ALA A 185 30.11 -11.91 -2.35
N ALA A 186 28.90 -11.35 -2.42
CA ALA A 186 28.65 -10.02 -2.94
C ALA A 186 29.29 -8.92 -2.08
N VAL A 187 29.14 -9.00 -0.76
CA VAL A 187 29.80 -8.07 0.18
C VAL A 187 31.32 -8.15 0.02
N LYS A 188 31.89 -9.36 0.03
CA LYS A 188 33.34 -9.56 -0.15
C LYS A 188 33.85 -9.02 -1.50
N ALA A 189 33.09 -9.20 -2.58
CA ALA A 189 33.44 -8.67 -3.89
C ALA A 189 33.43 -7.12 -3.90
N SER A 190 32.45 -6.51 -3.23
CA SER A 190 32.37 -5.05 -3.08
C SER A 190 33.56 -4.46 -2.32
N ASP A 191 34.12 -5.23 -1.39
CA ASP A 191 35.31 -4.85 -0.60
C ASP A 191 36.63 -5.10 -1.36
N GLY A 192 36.56 -5.42 -2.66
CA GLY A 192 37.71 -5.68 -3.52
C GLY A 192 38.33 -7.07 -3.34
N GLY A 193 37.64 -7.96 -2.61
CA GLY A 193 38.05 -9.35 -2.47
C GLY A 193 37.85 -10.14 -3.76
N GLU A 194 38.73 -11.09 -4.04
CA GLU A 194 38.54 -12.02 -5.15
C GLU A 194 37.41 -13.01 -4.85
N VAL A 195 36.40 -13.03 -5.73
CA VAL A 195 35.26 -13.92 -5.67
C VAL A 195 34.98 -14.44 -7.08
N ARG A 196 34.66 -15.73 -7.23
CA ARG A 196 34.44 -16.35 -8.54
C ARG A 196 33.26 -15.70 -9.28
N ARG A 197 32.09 -15.66 -8.63
CA ARG A 197 30.88 -14.90 -8.99
C ARG A 197 30.03 -14.72 -7.73
N ALA A 198 29.55 -13.51 -7.47
CA ALA A 198 28.61 -13.23 -6.38
C ALA A 198 27.14 -13.47 -6.79
N THR A 199 26.81 -13.14 -8.04
CA THR A 199 25.50 -13.35 -8.65
C THR A 199 25.63 -14.22 -9.89
N ARG A 200 24.73 -15.20 -10.06
CA ARG A 200 24.73 -16.10 -11.22
C ARG A 200 23.30 -16.41 -11.70
N GLU A 201 23.18 -16.73 -12.98
CA GLU A 201 21.98 -17.37 -13.53
C GLU A 201 21.92 -18.83 -13.04
N VAL A 202 20.77 -19.25 -12.52
CA VAL A 202 20.54 -20.60 -11.97
C VAL A 202 19.94 -21.50 -13.04
N ALA A 203 20.44 -22.72 -13.16
CA ALA A 203 19.93 -23.75 -14.05
C ALA A 203 19.79 -23.31 -15.52
N ALA A 204 20.67 -22.41 -16.00
CA ALA A 204 20.54 -21.75 -17.30
C ALA A 204 20.39 -22.72 -18.50
N GLU A 205 21.11 -23.86 -18.48
CA GLU A 205 20.99 -24.87 -19.53
C GLU A 205 19.63 -25.57 -19.50
N ALA A 206 19.19 -26.02 -18.31
CA ALA A 206 17.91 -26.69 -18.14
C ALA A 206 16.74 -25.74 -18.44
N LEU A 207 16.78 -24.51 -17.93
CA LEU A 207 15.75 -23.49 -18.15
C LEU A 207 15.72 -22.96 -19.58
N SER A 208 16.64 -23.38 -20.48
CA SER A 208 16.52 -23.08 -21.90
C SER A 208 15.39 -23.87 -22.59
N ASP A 209 14.95 -24.98 -22.00
CA ASP A 209 13.80 -25.76 -22.48
C ASP A 209 12.48 -25.01 -22.20
N PRO A 210 11.65 -24.73 -23.23
CA PRO A 210 10.38 -24.02 -23.07
C PRO A 210 9.43 -24.63 -22.05
N GLN A 211 9.54 -25.93 -21.72
CA GLN A 211 8.64 -26.56 -20.75
C GLN A 211 8.84 -26.03 -19.32
N TRP A 212 10.00 -25.44 -19.01
CA TRP A 212 10.37 -24.88 -17.72
C TRP A 212 10.20 -23.36 -17.66
N ARG A 213 9.62 -22.76 -18.69
CA ARG A 213 9.41 -21.32 -18.83
C ARG A 213 7.92 -20.99 -19.01
N PRO A 214 7.50 -19.75 -18.72
CA PRO A 214 8.27 -18.69 -18.04
C PRO A 214 8.58 -19.04 -16.57
N VAL A 215 9.57 -18.38 -15.97
CA VAL A 215 9.82 -18.45 -14.52
C VAL A 215 8.98 -17.36 -13.86
N LEU A 216 7.93 -17.75 -13.14
CA LEU A 216 7.03 -16.84 -12.44
C LEU A 216 7.13 -17.06 -10.93
N ASN A 217 7.17 -15.95 -10.20
CA ASN A 217 7.10 -15.91 -8.74
C ASN A 217 8.09 -16.87 -8.03
N PRO A 218 9.42 -16.78 -8.25
CA PRO A 218 10.35 -17.67 -7.60
C PRO A 218 10.47 -17.38 -6.10
N HIS A 219 10.49 -18.43 -5.29
CA HIS A 219 10.71 -18.39 -3.85
C HIS A 219 11.80 -19.39 -3.46
N ILE A 220 12.87 -18.86 -2.88
CA ILE A 220 13.92 -19.67 -2.27
C ILE A 220 13.41 -20.30 -0.97
N SER A 221 13.75 -21.56 -0.76
CA SER A 221 13.46 -22.31 0.47
C SER A 221 14.15 -21.65 1.69
N PRO A 222 13.56 -21.75 2.90
CA PRO A 222 14.12 -21.14 4.12
C PRO A 222 15.57 -21.52 4.45
N ASP A 223 16.00 -22.74 4.12
CA ASP A 223 17.38 -23.21 4.30
C ASP A 223 18.32 -22.85 3.13
N GLY A 224 17.80 -22.23 2.07
CA GLY A 224 18.56 -21.68 0.94
C GLY A 224 19.08 -22.71 -0.07
N SER A 225 18.63 -23.97 0.02
CA SER A 225 19.13 -25.09 -0.79
C SER A 225 18.32 -25.31 -2.09
N HIS A 226 17.05 -24.89 -2.11
CA HIS A 226 16.15 -25.02 -3.25
C HIS A 226 15.46 -23.72 -3.63
N ILE A 227 15.03 -23.60 -4.89
CA ILE A 227 14.13 -22.53 -5.37
C ILE A 227 12.89 -23.15 -6.01
N ALA A 228 11.70 -22.80 -5.53
CA ALA A 228 10.44 -23.16 -6.17
C ALA A 228 9.92 -22.01 -7.02
N TYR A 229 9.29 -22.30 -8.16
CA TYR A 229 8.63 -21.30 -9.00
C TYR A 229 7.51 -21.93 -9.83
N SER A 230 6.64 -21.10 -10.41
CA SER A 230 5.56 -21.57 -11.29
C SER A 230 5.82 -21.20 -12.76
N THR A 231 5.38 -22.06 -13.68
CA THR A 231 5.23 -21.71 -15.11
C THR A 231 3.80 -21.33 -15.48
N GLY A 232 2.90 -21.28 -14.48
CA GLY A 232 1.46 -21.25 -14.64
C GLY A 232 0.85 -22.62 -14.95
N SER A 233 1.61 -23.56 -15.51
CA SER A 233 1.16 -24.93 -15.81
C SER A 233 1.86 -26.01 -14.99
N ARG A 234 2.99 -25.66 -14.35
CA ARG A 234 3.81 -26.53 -13.52
C ARG A 234 4.31 -25.76 -12.31
N LEU A 235 4.39 -26.45 -11.17
CA LEU A 235 5.20 -26.06 -10.03
C LEU A 235 6.54 -26.77 -10.16
N VAL A 236 7.62 -25.98 -10.21
CA VAL A 236 8.98 -26.44 -10.51
C VAL A 236 9.85 -26.19 -9.28
N LEU A 237 10.73 -27.14 -8.99
CA LEU A 237 11.76 -27.03 -7.96
C LEU A 237 13.13 -27.07 -8.62
N VAL A 238 14.02 -26.19 -8.19
CA VAL A 238 15.41 -26.17 -8.60
C VAL A 238 16.28 -26.48 -7.39
N ASP A 239 17.03 -27.56 -7.45
CA ASP A 239 18.10 -27.87 -6.50
C ASP A 239 19.26 -26.94 -6.82
N VAL A 240 19.69 -26.14 -5.85
CA VAL A 240 20.74 -25.14 -6.02
C VAL A 240 22.08 -25.77 -5.69
N GLY A 241 22.93 -25.95 -6.71
CA GLY A 241 24.27 -26.48 -6.53
C GLY A 241 25.16 -25.55 -5.68
N ASP A 242 26.00 -26.15 -4.84
CA ASP A 242 27.00 -25.41 -4.06
C ASP A 242 28.28 -25.19 -4.89
N ASP A 243 28.32 -24.07 -5.61
CA ASP A 243 29.48 -23.67 -6.42
C ASP A 243 30.75 -23.36 -5.60
N THR A 244 30.65 -23.33 -4.27
CA THR A 244 31.81 -23.15 -3.38
C THR A 244 32.57 -24.46 -3.12
N VAL A 245 31.97 -25.61 -3.44
CA VAL A 245 32.55 -26.93 -3.26
C VAL A 245 32.99 -27.51 -4.61
N GLU A 246 34.29 -27.76 -4.75
CA GLU A 246 34.86 -28.31 -5.98
C GLU A 246 34.35 -29.74 -6.23
N GLY A 247 33.51 -29.93 -7.26
CA GLY A 247 32.91 -31.23 -7.60
C GLY A 247 31.51 -31.47 -7.06
N ALA A 248 30.83 -30.45 -6.52
CA ALA A 248 29.40 -30.52 -6.22
C ALA A 248 28.56 -30.75 -7.49
N ASP A 249 27.40 -31.40 -7.33
CA ASP A 249 26.42 -31.54 -8.40
C ASP A 249 25.91 -30.15 -8.80
N GLY A 250 25.76 -29.94 -10.13
CA GLY A 250 25.23 -28.70 -10.67
C GLY A 250 23.74 -28.54 -10.37
N ASP A 251 23.18 -27.38 -10.71
CA ASP A 251 21.75 -27.14 -10.52
C ASP A 251 20.91 -28.21 -11.24
N ALA A 252 19.88 -28.72 -10.58
CA ALA A 252 18.96 -29.70 -11.14
C ALA A 252 17.53 -29.17 -11.11
N VAL A 253 16.76 -29.40 -12.17
CA VAL A 253 15.38 -28.91 -12.32
C VAL A 253 14.41 -30.08 -12.26
N HIS A 254 13.45 -29.98 -11.35
CA HIS A 254 12.48 -31.01 -11.04
C HIS A 254 11.07 -30.47 -11.16
N GLU A 255 10.14 -31.33 -11.59
CA GLU A 255 8.72 -31.03 -11.48
C GLU A 255 8.20 -31.52 -10.12
N VAL A 256 7.55 -30.63 -9.39
CA VAL A 256 6.81 -30.97 -8.16
C VAL A 256 5.40 -31.39 -8.54
N ALA A 257 4.72 -30.54 -9.30
CA ALA A 257 3.34 -30.76 -9.70
C ALA A 257 3.04 -30.10 -11.06
N ARG A 258 1.96 -30.53 -11.70
CA ARG A 258 1.45 -29.94 -12.95
C ARG A 258 -0.06 -29.93 -12.97
N ILE A 259 -0.63 -29.08 -13.83
CA ILE A 259 -2.07 -29.11 -14.10
C ILE A 259 -2.53 -30.51 -14.55
N ALA A 260 -3.76 -30.87 -14.19
CA ALA A 260 -4.31 -32.20 -14.47
C ALA A 260 -4.24 -32.55 -15.98
N ALA A 261 -4.02 -33.82 -16.29
CA ALA A 261 -3.96 -34.28 -17.67
C ALA A 261 -5.29 -34.01 -18.40
N GLY A 262 -5.24 -33.29 -19.52
CA GLY A 262 -6.41 -32.89 -20.31
C GLY A 262 -7.08 -31.59 -19.85
N ALA A 263 -6.60 -30.96 -18.78
CA ALA A 263 -7.02 -29.62 -18.39
C ALA A 263 -6.63 -28.59 -19.47
N ASP A 264 -7.47 -27.57 -19.65
CA ASP A 264 -7.17 -26.47 -20.57
C ASP A 264 -6.16 -25.52 -19.91
N PRO A 265 -4.91 -25.42 -20.41
CA PRO A 265 -3.89 -24.54 -19.86
C PRO A 265 -4.22 -23.06 -20.05
N ARG A 266 -5.39 -22.68 -20.56
CA ARG A 266 -5.89 -21.30 -20.60
C ARG A 266 -6.81 -20.96 -19.42
N THR A 267 -7.38 -21.94 -18.74
CA THR A 267 -8.26 -21.71 -17.57
C THR A 267 -7.71 -22.34 -16.30
N HIS A 268 -6.91 -23.40 -16.44
CA HIS A 268 -6.29 -24.07 -15.31
C HIS A 268 -4.89 -23.49 -15.06
N ARG A 269 -4.60 -23.20 -13.79
CA ARG A 269 -3.30 -22.72 -13.33
C ARG A 269 -2.90 -23.43 -12.04
N ILE A 270 -1.60 -23.44 -11.77
CA ILE A 270 -0.98 -23.99 -10.57
C ILE A 270 0.10 -23.05 -10.05
N GLY A 271 0.21 -22.88 -8.73
CA GLY A 271 1.26 -22.09 -8.09
C GLY A 271 1.18 -20.58 -8.39
N LEU A 272 0.00 -20.07 -8.75
CA LEU A 272 -0.25 -18.65 -8.99
C LEU A 272 -1.56 -18.26 -8.30
N ALA A 273 -1.65 -17.02 -7.82
CA ALA A 273 -2.91 -16.46 -7.37
C ALA A 273 -3.85 -16.19 -8.55
N GLU A 274 -5.13 -16.50 -8.37
CA GLU A 274 -6.23 -16.17 -9.26
C GLU A 274 -6.50 -14.64 -9.31
N PHE A 275 -7.34 -14.21 -10.27
CA PHE A 275 -7.59 -12.78 -10.48
C PHE A 275 -8.04 -12.06 -9.21
N VAL A 276 -9.04 -12.61 -8.52
CA VAL A 276 -9.63 -12.00 -7.32
C VAL A 276 -8.61 -11.84 -6.21
N ALA A 277 -7.80 -12.86 -5.93
CA ALA A 277 -6.81 -12.79 -4.86
C ALA A 277 -5.79 -11.68 -5.10
N GLY A 278 -5.27 -11.60 -6.33
CA GLY A 278 -4.28 -10.58 -6.68
C GLY A 278 -4.87 -9.16 -6.78
N GLU A 279 -6.12 -9.00 -7.19
CA GLU A 279 -6.74 -7.68 -7.36
C GLU A 279 -7.37 -7.15 -6.06
N GLU A 280 -8.04 -8.00 -5.30
CA GLU A 280 -8.97 -7.58 -4.23
C GLU A 280 -8.64 -8.08 -2.82
N MET A 281 -7.69 -9.02 -2.68
CA MET A 281 -7.25 -9.57 -1.39
C MET A 281 -5.80 -9.24 -1.05
N ASP A 282 -5.08 -8.54 -1.94
CA ASP A 282 -3.63 -8.29 -1.86
C ASP A 282 -2.79 -9.58 -1.68
N ARG A 283 -3.27 -10.70 -2.24
CA ARG A 283 -2.58 -12.00 -2.22
C ARG A 283 -2.02 -12.29 -3.61
N TYR A 284 -0.72 -12.08 -3.77
CA TYR A 284 -0.01 -12.27 -5.06
C TYR A 284 0.66 -13.64 -5.18
N ASP A 285 0.87 -14.33 -4.07
CA ASP A 285 1.45 -15.67 -4.02
C ASP A 285 0.39 -16.76 -4.19
N GLY A 286 0.76 -17.81 -4.92
CA GLY A 286 -0.03 -19.03 -5.08
C GLY A 286 0.67 -20.28 -4.54
N PHE A 287 1.80 -20.13 -3.84
CA PHE A 287 2.45 -21.23 -3.12
C PHE A 287 3.35 -20.68 -2.00
N TRP A 288 3.60 -21.52 -0.98
CA TRP A 288 4.28 -21.13 0.26
C TRP A 288 5.13 -22.29 0.78
N TRP A 289 6.40 -21.99 1.08
CA TRP A 289 7.33 -22.92 1.72
C TRP A 289 6.99 -23.08 3.21
N ALA A 290 7.09 -24.32 3.71
CA ALA A 290 7.19 -24.57 5.13
C ALA A 290 8.50 -24.00 5.69
N PRO A 291 8.54 -23.49 6.94
CA PRO A 291 9.72 -22.87 7.54
C PRO A 291 10.94 -23.81 7.64
N ASP A 292 10.72 -25.13 7.64
CA ASP A 292 11.74 -26.16 7.68
C ASP A 292 12.16 -26.70 6.30
N SER A 293 11.69 -26.06 5.21
CA SER A 293 11.92 -26.45 3.82
C SER A 293 11.37 -27.84 3.42
N SER A 294 10.60 -28.52 4.28
CA SER A 294 10.18 -29.91 4.02
C SER A 294 8.87 -30.03 3.23
N GLU A 295 8.06 -28.97 3.20
CA GLU A 295 6.75 -28.97 2.55
C GLU A 295 6.51 -27.70 1.74
N ILE A 296 5.65 -27.80 0.72
CA ILE A 296 5.11 -26.66 -0.03
C ILE A 296 3.59 -26.76 -0.06
N LEU A 297 2.91 -25.71 0.38
CA LEU A 297 1.49 -25.51 0.06
C LEU A 297 1.39 -24.79 -1.28
N PHE A 298 0.51 -25.24 -2.17
CA PHE A 298 0.30 -24.59 -3.46
C PHE A 298 -1.16 -24.61 -3.89
N GLU A 299 -1.58 -23.50 -4.46
CA GLU A 299 -2.89 -23.30 -5.05
C GLU A 299 -2.94 -23.90 -6.47
N SER A 300 -4.09 -24.44 -6.85
CA SER A 300 -4.48 -24.65 -8.24
C SER A 300 -5.89 -24.15 -8.45
N PHE A 301 -6.15 -23.49 -9.58
CA PHE A 301 -7.47 -22.96 -9.89
C PHE A 301 -7.94 -23.27 -11.31
N ASP A 302 -9.27 -23.36 -11.49
CA ASP A 302 -9.94 -23.41 -12.80
C ASP A 302 -10.90 -22.23 -12.97
N SER A 303 -10.55 -21.31 -13.88
CA SER A 303 -11.35 -20.12 -14.23
C SER A 303 -12.35 -20.38 -15.37
N SER A 304 -12.70 -21.64 -15.68
CA SER A 304 -13.60 -21.96 -16.80
C SER A 304 -15.02 -21.40 -16.64
N ASP A 305 -15.51 -21.27 -15.41
CA ASP A 305 -16.82 -20.72 -15.05
C ASP A 305 -16.86 -19.19 -15.11
N GLU A 306 -15.70 -18.52 -15.10
CA GLU A 306 -15.62 -17.07 -15.25
C GLU A 306 -15.95 -16.65 -16.70
N PRO A 307 -16.73 -15.58 -16.90
CA PRO A 307 -17.00 -15.09 -18.23
C PRO A 307 -15.71 -14.65 -18.94
N THR A 308 -15.69 -14.85 -20.26
CA THR A 308 -14.58 -14.36 -21.10
C THR A 308 -14.88 -12.94 -21.56
N TRP A 309 -13.93 -12.05 -21.31
CA TRP A 309 -13.89 -10.71 -21.88
C TRP A 309 -12.90 -10.64 -23.03
N TYR A 310 -13.13 -9.68 -23.93
CA TYR A 310 -12.28 -9.41 -25.06
C TYR A 310 -11.84 -7.96 -24.99
N ILE A 311 -10.55 -7.74 -24.79
CA ILE A 311 -9.92 -6.42 -24.79
C ILE A 311 -9.24 -6.25 -26.13
N SER A 312 -9.49 -5.13 -26.80
CA SER A 312 -8.93 -4.84 -28.12
C SER A 312 -8.62 -3.37 -28.26
N ASP A 313 -7.51 -3.04 -28.91
CA ASP A 313 -7.21 -1.68 -29.30
C ASP A 313 -7.76 -1.40 -30.71
N PRO A 314 -8.85 -0.63 -30.85
CA PRO A 314 -9.45 -0.36 -32.15
C PRO A 314 -8.60 0.60 -33.01
N SER A 315 -7.59 1.25 -32.45
CA SER A 315 -6.63 2.03 -33.25
C SER A 315 -5.67 1.14 -34.03
N GLU A 316 -5.53 -0.13 -33.61
CA GLU A 316 -4.71 -1.15 -34.25
C GLU A 316 -5.56 -2.34 -34.72
N PRO A 317 -6.45 -2.15 -35.71
CA PRO A 317 -7.49 -3.13 -36.07
C PRO A 317 -6.95 -4.44 -36.68
N GLU A 318 -5.66 -4.50 -37.02
CA GLU A 318 -4.97 -5.72 -37.47
C GLU A 318 -4.60 -6.63 -36.28
N HIS A 319 -4.55 -6.10 -35.07
CA HIS A 319 -4.34 -6.88 -33.85
C HIS A 319 -5.66 -7.46 -33.34
N GLY A 320 -5.67 -8.78 -33.15
CA GLY A 320 -6.84 -9.48 -32.61
C GLY A 320 -7.11 -9.08 -31.16
N ALA A 321 -8.37 -9.21 -30.73
CA ALA A 321 -8.72 -8.99 -29.33
C ALA A 321 -8.06 -10.05 -28.43
N GLU A 322 -7.52 -9.62 -27.30
CA GLU A 322 -7.02 -10.48 -26.25
C GLU A 322 -8.18 -10.96 -25.38
N SER A 323 -8.26 -12.27 -25.16
CA SER A 323 -9.30 -12.86 -24.32
C SER A 323 -8.79 -13.04 -22.89
N ARG A 324 -9.59 -12.63 -21.90
CA ARG A 324 -9.29 -12.80 -20.47
C ARG A 324 -10.48 -13.40 -19.73
N ARG A 325 -10.21 -14.22 -18.72
CA ARG A 325 -11.21 -14.66 -17.74
C ARG A 325 -11.35 -13.61 -16.65
N TYR A 326 -12.58 -13.17 -16.40
CA TYR A 326 -12.85 -12.11 -15.45
C TYR A 326 -14.06 -12.48 -14.59
N PRO A 327 -13.91 -12.55 -13.25
CA PRO A 327 -14.97 -12.94 -12.34
C PRO A 327 -15.92 -11.78 -12.13
N ARG A 328 -16.83 -11.57 -13.09
CA ARG A 328 -17.79 -10.46 -13.04
C ARG A 328 -18.81 -10.68 -11.92
N ALA A 329 -19.19 -9.63 -11.20
CA ALA A 329 -20.22 -9.67 -10.17
C ALA A 329 -21.48 -10.41 -10.63
N LEU A 330 -22.07 -11.19 -9.72
CA LEU A 330 -23.24 -12.04 -9.94
C LEU A 330 -23.00 -13.20 -10.94
N THR A 331 -21.75 -13.56 -11.22
CA THR A 331 -21.37 -14.73 -12.04
C THR A 331 -20.53 -15.74 -11.23
N GLY A 332 -19.90 -16.73 -11.88
CA GLY A 332 -19.04 -17.71 -11.17
C GLY A 332 -17.60 -17.18 -11.01
N ASN A 333 -16.95 -17.51 -9.90
CA ASN A 333 -15.51 -17.33 -9.72
C ASN A 333 -14.73 -18.55 -10.23
N ALA A 334 -13.41 -18.41 -10.31
CA ALA A 334 -12.51 -19.56 -10.41
C ALA A 334 -12.73 -20.54 -9.26
N LYS A 335 -12.66 -21.84 -9.56
CA LYS A 335 -12.65 -22.90 -8.55
C LYS A 335 -11.25 -23.07 -8.02
N VAL A 336 -11.02 -22.66 -6.78
CA VAL A 336 -9.72 -22.71 -6.11
C VAL A 336 -9.59 -24.00 -5.31
N THR A 337 -8.43 -24.64 -5.39
CA THR A 337 -8.04 -25.82 -4.61
C THR A 337 -6.65 -25.59 -4.01
N LEU A 338 -6.39 -26.16 -2.84
CA LEU A 338 -5.11 -26.08 -2.16
C LEU A 338 -4.54 -27.49 -1.97
N SER A 339 -3.24 -27.65 -2.17
CA SER A 339 -2.53 -28.93 -2.01
C SER A 339 -1.26 -28.75 -1.19
N LEU A 340 -0.97 -29.72 -0.32
CA LEU A 340 0.26 -29.85 0.45
C LEU A 340 1.16 -30.88 -0.23
N ALA A 341 2.35 -30.48 -0.67
CA ALA A 341 3.40 -31.37 -1.14
C ALA A 341 4.43 -31.58 -0.03
N ALA A 342 4.48 -32.78 0.55
CA ALA A 342 5.57 -33.21 1.42
C ALA A 342 6.74 -33.68 0.55
N LEU A 343 7.88 -32.99 0.64
CA LEU A 343 9.03 -33.21 -0.23
C LEU A 343 9.97 -34.26 0.37
N ASP A 344 10.49 -35.14 -0.48
CA ASP A 344 11.50 -36.13 -0.12
C ASP A 344 12.86 -35.71 -0.69
N PHE A 345 13.87 -35.66 0.18
CA PHE A 345 15.23 -35.29 -0.16
C PHE A 345 16.22 -36.41 0.20
N SER A 346 17.29 -36.53 -0.58
CA SER A 346 18.41 -37.42 -0.25
C SER A 346 19.16 -36.94 1.00
N GLU A 347 20.05 -37.79 1.54
CA GLU A 347 21.01 -37.34 2.56
C GLU A 347 21.95 -36.23 2.06
N SER A 348 22.15 -36.14 0.74
CA SER A 348 22.91 -35.06 0.07
C SER A 348 22.06 -33.80 -0.20
N GLY A 349 20.77 -33.80 0.13
CA GLY A 349 19.86 -32.68 -0.11
C GLY A 349 19.29 -32.61 -1.53
N GLU A 350 19.39 -33.68 -2.32
CA GLU A 350 18.81 -33.74 -3.68
C GLU A 350 17.33 -34.13 -3.62
N TYR A 351 16.48 -33.47 -4.40
CA TYR A 351 15.06 -33.80 -4.47
C TYR A 351 14.81 -35.16 -5.13
N ARG A 352 14.03 -36.01 -4.45
CA ARG A 352 13.70 -37.38 -4.87
C ARG A 352 12.24 -37.57 -5.28
N GLY A 353 11.39 -36.60 -4.98
CA GLY A 353 9.96 -36.65 -5.25
C GLY A 353 9.16 -36.04 -4.12
N CYS A 354 7.85 -36.11 -4.21
CA CYS A 354 6.97 -35.64 -3.16
C CYS A 354 5.72 -36.50 -3.03
N GLU A 355 5.09 -36.38 -1.88
CA GLU A 355 3.76 -36.88 -1.62
C GLU A 355 2.79 -35.70 -1.58
N ILE A 356 1.83 -35.67 -2.52
CA ILE A 356 0.85 -34.57 -2.60
C ILE A 356 -0.47 -35.01 -1.95
N ARG A 357 -1.01 -34.15 -1.10
CA ARG A 357 -2.30 -34.28 -0.43
C ARG A 357 -3.14 -33.04 -0.69
N GLN A 358 -4.40 -33.22 -1.10
CA GLN A 358 -5.31 -32.09 -1.25
C GLN A 358 -5.80 -31.63 0.12
N VAL A 359 -5.70 -30.34 0.39
CA VAL A 359 -6.24 -29.71 1.60
C VAL A 359 -7.76 -29.63 1.50
N GLN A 360 -8.45 -30.02 2.57
CA GLN A 360 -9.92 -30.13 2.59
C GLN A 360 -10.55 -28.95 3.35
N TRP A 361 -11.49 -28.26 2.72
CA TRP A 361 -12.44 -27.37 3.39
C TRP A 361 -13.77 -27.36 2.63
N ASP A 362 -14.78 -26.67 3.17
CA ASP A 362 -16.05 -26.47 2.47
C ASP A 362 -15.91 -25.36 1.41
N GLU A 363 -15.28 -25.69 0.27
CA GLU A 363 -15.11 -24.80 -0.87
C GLU A 363 -16.43 -24.28 -1.46
N SER A 364 -17.55 -24.95 -1.16
CA SER A 364 -18.87 -24.53 -1.61
C SER A 364 -19.49 -23.44 -0.74
N ALA A 365 -19.19 -23.45 0.57
CA ALA A 365 -19.60 -22.42 1.51
C ALA A 365 -18.59 -21.25 1.56
N TYR A 366 -17.29 -21.56 1.43
CA TYR A 366 -16.18 -20.62 1.49
C TYR A 366 -15.41 -20.63 0.16
N GLU A 367 -15.88 -19.77 -0.75
CA GLU A 367 -15.41 -19.68 -2.13
C GLU A 367 -14.00 -19.06 -2.26
N TYR A 368 -13.56 -18.31 -1.25
CA TYR A 368 -12.32 -17.54 -1.31
C TYR A 368 -11.26 -18.10 -0.36
N LEU A 369 -10.08 -18.43 -0.90
CA LEU A 369 -8.85 -18.61 -0.11
C LEU A 369 -8.18 -17.24 0.05
N ALA A 370 -8.33 -16.64 1.23
CA ALA A 370 -7.94 -15.25 1.46
C ALA A 370 -6.48 -15.10 1.89
N SER A 371 -6.02 -15.94 2.82
CA SER A 371 -4.67 -15.84 3.38
C SER A 371 -4.16 -17.19 3.86
N LEU A 372 -2.84 -17.33 3.92
CA LEU A 372 -2.15 -18.51 4.40
C LEU A 372 -0.86 -18.05 5.10
N SER A 373 -0.60 -18.60 6.28
CA SER A 373 0.63 -18.31 7.02
C SER A 373 1.26 -19.58 7.58
N TRP A 374 2.58 -19.58 7.62
CA TRP A 374 3.39 -20.55 8.33
C TRP A 374 4.07 -19.89 9.52
N THR A 375 4.15 -20.63 10.63
CA THR A 375 4.99 -20.28 11.78
C THR A 375 5.89 -21.46 12.08
N ASP A 376 7.17 -21.20 12.32
CA ASP A 376 8.15 -22.25 12.62
C ASP A 376 7.70 -23.13 13.79
N GLY A 377 7.86 -24.45 13.65
CA GLY A 377 7.42 -25.45 14.63
C GLY A 377 5.91 -25.71 14.70
N HIS A 378 5.07 -25.01 13.92
CA HIS A 378 3.61 -25.14 13.96
C HIS A 378 3.01 -25.65 12.65
N ARG A 379 1.75 -26.07 12.71
CA ARG A 379 0.94 -26.34 11.51
C ARG A 379 0.61 -25.04 10.80
N PRO A 380 0.53 -25.04 9.46
CA PRO A 380 0.09 -23.86 8.73
C PRO A 380 -1.38 -23.57 9.02
N VAL A 381 -1.71 -22.28 8.97
CA VAL A 381 -3.08 -21.80 9.13
C VAL A 381 -3.53 -21.08 7.86
N MET A 382 -4.80 -21.24 7.50
CA MET A 382 -5.41 -20.59 6.36
C MET A 382 -6.70 -19.88 6.76
N LEU A 383 -7.02 -18.80 6.05
CA LEU A 383 -8.27 -18.07 6.16
C LEU A 383 -9.09 -18.27 4.88
N VAL A 384 -10.32 -18.75 5.04
CA VAL A 384 -11.28 -18.89 3.94
C VAL A 384 -12.52 -18.05 4.19
N GLN A 385 -13.01 -17.33 3.17
CA GLN A 385 -14.19 -16.46 3.28
C GLN A 385 -15.34 -16.95 2.40
N ASN A 386 -16.57 -16.75 2.87
CA ASN A 386 -17.75 -16.99 2.07
C ASN A 386 -17.90 -15.95 0.96
N ARG A 387 -18.74 -16.24 -0.03
CA ARG A 387 -18.95 -15.36 -1.20
C ARG A 387 -19.36 -13.92 -0.83
N ARG A 388 -20.20 -13.79 0.21
CA ARG A 388 -20.65 -12.49 0.74
C ARG A 388 -19.58 -11.76 1.54
N GLN A 389 -18.47 -12.43 1.85
CA GLN A 389 -17.35 -11.96 2.67
C GLN A 389 -17.82 -11.45 4.02
N ASN A 390 -18.83 -12.11 4.58
CA ASN A 390 -19.49 -11.72 5.83
C ASN A 390 -19.41 -12.85 6.87
N HIS A 391 -18.77 -13.96 6.48
CA HIS A 391 -18.45 -15.10 7.31
C HIS A 391 -17.14 -15.72 6.84
N ASP A 392 -16.23 -16.00 7.77
CA ASP A 392 -14.93 -16.61 7.46
C ASP A 392 -14.52 -17.65 8.50
N GLN A 393 -13.55 -18.49 8.12
CA GLN A 393 -13.00 -19.53 8.99
C GLN A 393 -11.48 -19.48 8.94
N VAL A 394 -10.87 -19.55 10.13
CA VAL A 394 -9.45 -19.81 10.32
C VAL A 394 -9.28 -21.29 10.60
N LEU A 395 -8.53 -21.97 9.74
CA LEU A 395 -8.36 -23.42 9.73
C LEU A 395 -6.88 -23.77 9.88
N SER A 396 -6.54 -24.72 10.76
CA SER A 396 -5.22 -25.37 10.72
C SER A 396 -5.23 -26.52 9.73
N ILE A 397 -4.13 -26.70 9.00
CA ILE A 397 -4.00 -27.79 8.02
C ILE A 397 -3.14 -28.91 8.62
N GLU A 398 -3.68 -30.13 8.63
CA GLU A 398 -2.98 -31.32 9.07
C GLU A 398 -2.15 -31.95 7.94
N PRO A 399 -1.10 -32.74 8.26
CA PRO A 399 -0.23 -33.35 7.25
C PRO A 399 -0.94 -34.30 6.27
N ASP A 400 -2.10 -34.84 6.65
CA ASP A 400 -2.92 -35.70 5.78
C ASP A 400 -3.85 -34.90 4.84
N GLY A 401 -3.82 -33.57 4.91
CA GLY A 401 -4.67 -32.65 4.15
C GLY A 401 -6.03 -32.38 4.80
N THR A 402 -6.35 -32.98 5.95
CA THR A 402 -7.54 -32.59 6.70
C THR A 402 -7.35 -31.23 7.39
N THR A 403 -8.43 -30.56 7.75
CA THR A 403 -8.38 -29.27 8.44
C THR A 403 -9.14 -29.30 9.76
N SER A 404 -8.67 -28.49 10.71
CA SER A 404 -9.34 -28.28 11.98
C SER A 404 -9.74 -26.82 12.13
N LEU A 405 -11.00 -26.56 12.49
CA LEU A 405 -11.50 -25.22 12.75
C LEU A 405 -10.85 -24.65 14.02
N MET A 406 -10.17 -23.51 13.88
CA MET A 406 -9.58 -22.78 14.99
C MET A 406 -10.49 -21.64 15.45
N GLN A 407 -10.96 -20.83 14.50
CA GLN A 407 -11.82 -19.69 14.76
C GLN A 407 -12.76 -19.44 13.58
N GLU A 408 -13.89 -18.80 13.85
CA GLU A 408 -14.89 -18.40 12.87
C GLU A 408 -15.34 -16.98 13.22
N HIS A 409 -15.54 -16.14 12.22
CA HIS A 409 -16.02 -14.78 12.41
C HIS A 409 -17.25 -14.52 11.54
N GLU A 410 -18.11 -13.62 12.02
CA GLU A 410 -19.32 -13.19 11.31
C GLU A 410 -19.46 -11.67 11.42
N ASN A 411 -19.92 -11.04 10.33
CA ASN A 411 -20.35 -9.66 10.32
C ASN A 411 -21.63 -9.54 9.47
N PRO A 412 -22.64 -8.75 9.87
CA PRO A 412 -23.86 -8.62 9.07
C PRO A 412 -23.66 -7.95 7.70
N GLN A 413 -22.53 -7.27 7.48
CA GLN A 413 -22.22 -6.54 6.26
C GLN A 413 -21.06 -7.19 5.52
N TRP A 414 -19.83 -7.05 6.05
CA TRP A 414 -18.63 -7.72 5.56
C TRP A 414 -17.54 -7.80 6.63
N LEU A 415 -16.55 -8.65 6.41
CA LEU A 415 -15.33 -8.83 7.18
C LEU A 415 -14.15 -8.28 6.37
N ASP A 416 -13.32 -7.46 7.01
CA ASP A 416 -12.12 -6.93 6.37
C ASP A 416 -10.97 -7.95 6.45
N LEU A 417 -10.15 -8.02 5.40
CA LEU A 417 -8.91 -8.79 5.40
C LEU A 417 -7.78 -7.91 5.93
N PHE A 418 -6.97 -8.45 6.84
CA PHE A 418 -5.86 -7.73 7.47
C PHE A 418 -4.54 -8.40 7.11
N PRO A 419 -3.65 -7.72 6.35
CA PRO A 419 -2.35 -8.27 6.00
C PRO A 419 -1.56 -8.72 7.24
N GLY A 420 -0.91 -9.88 7.15
CA GLY A 420 -0.09 -10.46 8.20
C GLY A 420 -0.83 -11.34 9.22
N VAL A 421 -2.16 -11.42 9.16
CA VAL A 421 -2.96 -12.34 10.00
C VAL A 421 -4.02 -13.09 9.18
N PRO A 422 -4.48 -14.29 9.58
CA PRO A 422 -4.12 -15.02 10.79
C PRO A 422 -2.65 -15.43 10.84
N ALA A 423 -2.09 -15.52 12.03
CA ALA A 423 -0.73 -16.00 12.27
C ALA A 423 -0.63 -16.66 13.65
N LEU A 424 0.27 -17.61 13.80
CA LEU A 424 0.63 -18.16 15.12
C LEU A 424 1.84 -17.43 15.68
N THR A 425 1.83 -17.15 16.97
CA THR A 425 3.06 -16.83 17.71
C THR A 425 4.00 -18.05 17.72
N PRO A 426 5.32 -17.84 17.90
CA PRO A 426 6.25 -18.95 18.10
C PRO A 426 5.85 -19.91 19.24
N ASP A 427 5.16 -19.45 20.28
CA ASP A 427 4.61 -20.29 21.36
C ASP A 427 3.23 -20.92 21.05
N GLY A 428 2.66 -20.69 19.88
CA GLY A 428 1.48 -21.40 19.35
C GLY A 428 0.12 -20.78 19.65
N ARG A 429 0.06 -19.52 20.09
CA ARG A 429 -1.18 -18.76 20.26
C ARG A 429 -1.63 -18.15 18.93
N LEU A 430 -2.93 -18.14 18.69
CA LEU A 430 -3.50 -17.64 17.44
C LEU A 430 -3.77 -16.14 17.49
N VAL A 431 -3.14 -15.39 16.59
CA VAL A 431 -3.43 -13.98 16.35
C VAL A 431 -4.37 -13.84 15.15
N CYS A 432 -5.52 -13.22 15.36
CA CYS A 432 -6.49 -12.91 14.30
C CYS A 432 -6.97 -11.46 14.40
N ALA A 433 -7.40 -10.89 13.28
CA ALA A 433 -8.08 -9.60 13.27
C ALA A 433 -9.61 -9.76 13.42
N ILE A 434 -10.24 -8.74 13.98
CA ILE A 434 -11.70 -8.62 14.05
C ILE A 434 -12.11 -7.17 13.79
N ASN A 435 -13.29 -7.01 13.17
CA ASN A 435 -14.01 -5.74 13.21
C ASN A 435 -14.84 -5.69 14.50
N ASP A 436 -14.29 -5.14 15.58
CA ASP A 436 -15.00 -4.99 16.85
C ASP A 436 -16.05 -3.88 16.71
N MET A 437 -17.27 -4.29 16.34
CA MET A 437 -18.39 -3.38 16.07
C MET A 437 -18.89 -2.66 17.32
N ASP A 438 -18.71 -3.24 18.51
CA ASP A 438 -19.10 -2.64 19.79
C ASP A 438 -18.11 -1.53 20.18
N ALA A 439 -16.81 -1.77 19.99
CA ALA A 439 -15.76 -0.77 20.22
C ALA A 439 -15.58 0.20 19.03
N ASN A 440 -16.27 -0.05 17.91
CA ASN A 440 -16.03 0.61 16.62
C ASN A 440 -14.53 0.68 16.27
N THR A 441 -13.83 -0.45 16.42
CA THR A 441 -12.38 -0.53 16.23
C THR A 441 -11.98 -1.81 15.49
N ASN A 442 -11.09 -1.70 14.51
CA ASN A 442 -10.40 -2.84 13.91
C ASN A 442 -9.30 -3.30 14.88
N ARG A 443 -9.48 -4.48 15.48
CA ARG A 443 -8.65 -4.97 16.60
C ARG A 443 -8.01 -6.30 16.26
N LEU A 444 -6.93 -6.61 16.98
CA LEU A 444 -6.36 -7.96 17.00
C LEU A 444 -6.82 -8.70 18.25
N THR A 445 -6.95 -10.01 18.07
CA THR A 445 -7.26 -10.99 19.10
C THR A 445 -6.09 -11.93 19.28
N ILE A 446 -5.88 -12.40 20.51
CA ILE A 446 -5.00 -13.51 20.85
C ILE A 446 -5.88 -14.63 21.44
N ASP A 447 -5.91 -15.79 20.79
CA ASP A 447 -6.82 -16.91 21.10
C ASP A 447 -8.29 -16.46 21.25
N GLY A 448 -8.75 -15.63 20.30
CA GLY A 448 -10.11 -15.10 20.26
C GLY A 448 -10.41 -13.98 21.26
N ARG A 449 -9.42 -13.50 22.04
CA ARG A 449 -9.60 -12.39 22.99
C ARG A 449 -8.99 -11.10 22.45
N PRO A 450 -9.76 -10.01 22.28
CA PRO A 450 -9.22 -8.73 21.84
C PRO A 450 -8.18 -8.18 22.83
N PHE A 451 -7.03 -7.74 22.33
CA PHE A 451 -5.97 -7.15 23.18
C PHE A 451 -5.54 -5.74 22.74
N THR A 452 -5.69 -5.39 21.46
CA THR A 452 -5.28 -4.05 20.99
C THR A 452 -6.24 -2.97 21.51
N PRO A 453 -5.79 -1.74 21.82
CA PRO A 453 -6.65 -0.75 22.50
C PRO A 453 -7.78 -0.20 21.63
N THR A 454 -8.85 0.28 22.27
CA THR A 454 -10.00 0.90 21.57
C THR A 454 -9.60 2.22 20.91
N GLY A 455 -10.11 2.50 19.71
CA GLY A 455 -9.80 3.71 18.95
C GLY A 455 -8.46 3.66 18.20
N TRP A 456 -7.70 2.59 18.33
CA TRP A 456 -6.49 2.33 17.56
C TRP A 456 -6.81 1.32 16.46
N GLN A 457 -7.11 1.86 15.28
CA GLN A 457 -7.53 1.08 14.12
C GLN A 457 -6.30 0.36 13.55
N VAL A 458 -6.19 -0.94 13.78
CA VAL A 458 -5.13 -1.75 13.16
C VAL A 458 -5.37 -1.79 11.65
N ARG A 459 -4.31 -1.57 10.87
CA ARG A 459 -4.34 -1.54 9.40
C ARG A 459 -3.62 -2.73 8.78
N SER A 460 -2.49 -3.11 9.38
CA SER A 460 -1.73 -4.30 8.99
C SER A 460 -0.87 -4.80 10.15
N VAL A 461 -0.55 -6.09 10.11
CA VAL A 461 0.42 -6.72 11.00
C VAL A 461 1.70 -6.97 10.21
N LEU A 462 2.80 -6.40 10.69
CA LEU A 462 4.11 -6.45 10.04
C LEU A 462 4.97 -7.60 10.59
N ASP A 463 4.78 -7.96 11.86
CA ASP A 463 5.45 -9.10 12.50
C ASP A 463 4.70 -9.55 13.76
N VAL A 464 4.80 -10.84 14.10
CA VAL A 464 4.21 -11.46 15.29
C VAL A 464 5.28 -12.26 16.04
N ASN A 465 5.49 -11.95 17.32
CA ASN A 465 6.36 -12.73 18.20
C ASN A 465 5.66 -13.10 19.52
N ASP A 466 6.37 -13.72 20.45
CA ASP A 466 5.81 -14.18 21.72
C ASP A 466 5.43 -13.05 22.70
N GLU A 467 5.97 -11.85 22.50
CA GLU A 467 5.79 -10.73 23.43
C GLU A 467 4.77 -9.71 22.90
N ASN A 468 4.82 -9.43 21.61
CA ASN A 468 4.07 -8.36 20.96
C ASN A 468 3.89 -8.59 19.46
N VAL A 469 3.04 -7.74 18.88
CA VAL A 469 2.90 -7.57 17.43
C VAL A 469 3.51 -6.24 17.00
N LEU A 470 4.17 -6.20 15.84
CA LEU A 470 4.52 -4.96 15.14
C LEU A 470 3.41 -4.67 14.14
N VAL A 471 2.80 -3.49 14.21
CA VAL A 471 1.58 -3.17 13.44
C VAL A 471 1.63 -1.75 12.90
N VAL A 472 0.91 -1.54 11.79
CA VAL A 472 0.52 -0.20 11.34
C VAL A 472 -0.86 0.11 11.89
N VAL A 473 -1.00 1.28 12.50
CA VAL A 473 -2.25 1.76 13.12
C VAL A 473 -2.63 3.15 12.64
N GLN A 474 -3.92 3.44 12.69
CA GLN A 474 -4.45 4.80 12.61
C GLN A 474 -5.25 5.08 13.88
N ARG A 475 -5.08 6.27 14.45
CA ARG A 475 -5.78 6.63 15.69
C ARG A 475 -7.07 7.36 15.37
N THR A 476 -8.18 6.93 15.95
CA THR A 476 -9.45 7.68 15.99
C THR A 476 -9.54 8.40 17.34
N PRO A 477 -9.16 9.70 17.43
CA PRO A 477 -9.04 10.38 18.72
C PRO A 477 -10.32 10.35 19.54
N GLU A 478 -11.47 10.53 18.88
CA GLU A 478 -12.78 10.57 19.54
C GLU A 478 -13.11 9.27 20.27
N LEU A 479 -12.61 8.12 19.78
CA LEU A 479 -12.80 6.81 20.39
C LEU A 479 -11.72 6.51 21.43
N ALA A 480 -10.46 6.76 21.08
CA ALA A 480 -9.31 6.48 21.93
C ALA A 480 -9.34 7.31 23.22
N ASP A 481 -9.63 8.62 23.12
CA ASP A 481 -9.73 9.51 24.27
C ASP A 481 -10.91 9.14 25.18
N ALA A 482 -12.05 8.76 24.58
CA ALA A 482 -13.21 8.32 25.34
C ALA A 482 -12.93 7.02 26.10
N ALA A 483 -12.24 6.05 25.49
CA ALA A 483 -11.83 4.80 26.12
C ALA A 483 -10.82 5.04 27.26
N ALA A 484 -9.84 5.93 27.06
CA ALA A 484 -8.88 6.31 28.08
C ALA A 484 -9.57 6.92 29.31
N VAL A 485 -10.53 7.83 29.10
CA VAL A 485 -11.33 8.41 30.18
C VAL A 485 -12.24 7.37 30.85
N ALA A 486 -12.71 6.36 30.11
CA ALA A 486 -13.52 5.26 30.62
C ALA A 486 -12.71 4.20 31.39
N GLY A 487 -11.38 4.34 31.46
CA GLY A 487 -10.50 3.50 32.29
C GLY A 487 -9.66 2.47 31.51
N ASP A 488 -9.54 2.60 30.19
CA ASP A 488 -8.56 1.86 29.38
C ASP A 488 -7.27 2.68 29.23
N PRO A 489 -6.25 2.53 30.11
CA PRO A 489 -5.04 3.35 30.06
C PRO A 489 -4.25 3.15 28.76
N ASN A 490 -4.41 2.00 28.09
CA ASN A 490 -3.69 1.68 26.86
C ASN A 490 -4.27 2.41 25.64
N ALA A 491 -5.47 2.98 25.75
CA ALA A 491 -6.05 3.80 24.68
C ALA A 491 -5.48 5.24 24.66
N ALA A 492 -4.80 5.68 25.72
CA ALA A 492 -4.23 7.02 25.81
C ALA A 492 -3.15 7.26 24.75
N LEU A 493 -2.94 8.52 24.38
CA LEU A 493 -1.83 8.89 23.51
C LEU A 493 -0.49 8.59 24.22
N PRO A 494 0.46 7.90 23.58
CA PRO A 494 1.79 7.65 24.14
C PRO A 494 2.49 8.95 24.54
N SER A 495 3.26 8.89 25.63
CA SER A 495 3.97 10.06 26.18
C SER A 495 4.98 10.66 25.20
N GLU A 496 5.58 9.81 24.38
CA GLU A 496 6.56 10.08 23.35
C GLU A 496 6.00 11.00 22.26
N TRP A 497 4.69 10.91 22.00
CA TRP A 497 4.01 11.71 21.00
C TRP A 497 3.39 12.99 21.54
N LEU A 498 3.36 13.23 22.85
CA LEU A 498 2.66 14.39 23.44
C LEU A 498 3.20 15.73 22.89
N ASP A 499 4.52 15.84 22.73
CA ASP A 499 5.17 17.06 22.20
C ASP A 499 5.16 17.13 20.66
N LYS A 500 4.80 16.02 19.99
CA LYS A 500 4.80 15.85 18.52
C LYS A 500 3.40 15.80 17.91
N ASN A 501 2.38 15.77 18.76
CA ASN A 501 0.98 15.73 18.36
C ASN A 501 0.39 17.15 18.40
N ASP A 502 0.64 17.91 17.35
CA ASP A 502 0.22 19.31 17.27
C ASP A 502 -1.11 19.45 16.50
N SER A 503 -2.19 19.54 17.28
CA SER A 503 -3.54 19.79 16.73
C SER A 503 -3.70 21.19 16.10
N GLU A 504 -2.85 22.16 16.44
CA GLU A 504 -2.93 23.53 15.91
C GLU A 504 -2.31 23.63 14.51
N THR A 505 -1.20 22.94 14.25
CA THR A 505 -0.63 22.82 12.89
C THR A 505 -1.35 21.76 12.05
N GLY A 506 -2.20 20.95 12.69
CA GLY A 506 -2.92 19.86 12.04
C GLY A 506 -2.04 18.66 11.72
N GLN A 507 -0.84 18.56 12.30
CA GLN A 507 0.05 17.39 12.18
C GLN A 507 -0.06 16.58 13.48
N ALA A 508 -0.95 15.60 13.46
CA ALA A 508 -1.34 14.83 14.63
C ALA A 508 -1.34 13.34 14.31
N HIS A 509 -1.04 12.52 15.31
CA HIS A 509 -1.22 11.06 15.27
C HIS A 509 -2.72 10.76 15.36
N ASP A 510 -3.41 10.95 14.23
CA ASP A 510 -4.85 10.70 14.08
C ASP A 510 -5.13 9.84 12.85
N ALA A 511 -6.37 9.86 12.34
CA ALA A 511 -6.78 9.01 11.24
C ALA A 511 -6.02 9.30 9.94
N ARG A 512 -5.25 10.39 9.86
CA ARG A 512 -4.46 10.76 8.69
C ARG A 512 -3.03 10.22 8.77
N SER A 513 -2.62 9.67 9.92
CA SER A 513 -1.29 9.11 10.15
C SER A 513 -1.37 7.57 10.15
N MET A 514 -0.56 6.92 9.31
CA MET A 514 -0.30 5.48 9.35
C MET A 514 0.96 5.28 10.20
N ASP A 515 0.77 5.07 11.50
CA ASP A 515 1.87 4.97 12.45
C ASP A 515 2.29 3.52 12.66
N VAL A 516 3.59 3.28 12.82
CA VAL A 516 4.14 1.98 13.21
C VAL A 516 4.29 1.94 14.72
N VAL A 517 3.70 0.93 15.35
CA VAL A 517 3.76 0.71 16.78
C VAL A 517 3.99 -0.77 17.08
N THR A 518 4.54 -1.07 18.25
CA THR A 518 4.44 -2.40 18.84
C THR A 518 3.29 -2.43 19.85
N ILE A 519 2.54 -3.52 19.90
CA ILE A 519 1.48 -3.72 20.89
C ILE A 519 1.70 -5.06 21.58
N ALA A 520 1.99 -5.03 22.88
CA ALA A 520 2.12 -6.22 23.70
C ALA A 520 0.76 -6.89 23.93
N TYR A 521 0.75 -8.19 24.24
CA TYR A 521 -0.50 -8.94 24.45
C TYR A 521 -1.31 -8.51 25.68
N ASP A 522 -0.76 -7.66 26.55
CA ASP A 522 -1.51 -6.98 27.62
C ASP A 522 -2.17 -5.66 27.16
N GLY A 523 -2.00 -5.29 25.90
CA GLY A 523 -2.51 -4.09 25.25
C GLY A 523 -1.57 -2.89 25.31
N SER A 524 -0.42 -2.97 25.98
CA SER A 524 0.53 -1.86 26.06
C SER A 524 1.08 -1.51 24.68
N LEU A 525 0.98 -0.24 24.29
CA LEU A 525 1.39 0.28 22.99
C LEU A 525 2.70 1.06 23.12
N THR A 526 3.66 0.81 22.23
CA THR A 526 4.93 1.53 22.16
C THR A 526 5.19 2.03 20.74
N PRO A 527 5.29 3.35 20.52
CA PRO A 527 5.62 3.92 19.23
C PRO A 527 6.94 3.46 18.64
N VAL A 528 6.96 3.18 17.34
CA VAL A 528 8.19 2.99 16.57
C VAL A 528 8.55 4.26 15.83
N ASN A 529 7.61 4.94 15.16
CA ASN A 529 7.82 6.27 14.59
C ASN A 529 7.50 7.40 15.58
N GLN A 530 8.12 8.57 15.42
CA GLN A 530 7.90 9.74 16.31
C GLN A 530 7.07 10.85 15.66
N GLU A 531 7.21 11.08 14.35
CA GLU A 531 6.45 12.10 13.63
C GLU A 531 5.27 11.46 12.91
N PRO A 532 4.12 12.15 12.83
CA PRO A 532 2.97 11.63 12.12
C PRO A 532 3.24 11.62 10.61
N GLY A 533 2.77 10.59 9.92
CA GLY A 533 3.03 10.40 8.50
C GLY A 533 2.48 9.09 7.97
N ASP A 534 3.02 8.66 6.84
CA ASP A 534 2.73 7.37 6.23
C ASP A 534 3.95 6.45 6.39
N TRP A 535 3.88 5.53 7.35
CA TRP A 535 5.00 4.71 7.80
C TRP A 535 4.72 3.20 7.71
N SER A 536 5.78 2.44 7.46
CA SER A 536 5.82 0.98 7.53
C SER A 536 7.19 0.51 7.99
N ALA A 537 7.32 -0.74 8.39
CA ALA A 537 8.58 -1.29 8.87
C ALA A 537 8.75 -2.78 8.54
N SER A 538 9.99 -3.24 8.58
CA SER A 538 10.38 -4.65 8.59
C SER A 538 11.31 -4.87 9.78
N ARG A 539 11.09 -5.92 10.59
CA ARG A 539 11.97 -6.28 11.71
C ARG A 539 12.35 -7.74 11.64
N THR A 540 13.58 -8.04 12.04
CA THR A 540 14.09 -9.41 12.24
C THR A 540 15.20 -9.33 13.29
N GLY A 541 15.21 -10.26 14.25
CA GLY A 541 16.22 -10.28 15.30
C GLY A 541 16.26 -8.97 16.08
N GLN A 542 17.41 -8.31 16.07
CA GLN A 542 17.68 -7.02 16.74
C GLN A 542 17.58 -5.81 15.80
N GLY A 543 17.27 -6.05 14.53
CA GLY A 543 17.22 -5.05 13.48
C GLY A 543 15.80 -4.64 13.10
N ILE A 544 15.66 -3.39 12.71
CA ILE A 544 14.43 -2.84 12.13
C ILE A 544 14.77 -1.84 11.02
N VAL A 545 14.06 -1.91 9.92
CA VAL A 545 14.01 -0.83 8.93
C VAL A 545 12.68 -0.14 9.05
N LEU A 546 12.70 1.16 9.33
CA LEU A 546 11.53 2.03 9.29
C LEU A 546 11.58 2.84 7.99
N MET A 547 10.46 2.87 7.27
CA MET A 547 10.34 3.57 5.99
C MET A 547 9.04 4.35 5.92
N GLY A 548 9.08 5.55 5.37
CA GLY A 548 7.89 6.39 5.31
C GLY A 548 8.15 7.86 5.02
N ARG A 549 7.12 8.69 5.17
CA ARG A 549 7.19 10.14 4.96
C ARG A 549 6.08 10.87 5.69
N GLY A 550 6.38 12.03 6.27
CA GLY A 550 5.40 12.99 6.77
C GLY A 550 5.09 14.11 5.77
N MET A 551 4.60 15.23 6.32
CA MET A 551 4.33 16.46 5.54
C MET A 551 5.55 17.37 5.36
N SER A 552 6.58 17.22 6.19
CA SER A 552 7.81 18.03 6.15
C SER A 552 8.82 17.54 5.12
N GLU A 553 8.85 16.25 4.83
CA GLU A 553 9.91 15.62 4.04
C GLU A 553 9.63 15.68 2.53
N GLU A 554 10.62 16.14 1.75
CA GLU A 554 10.51 16.16 0.28
C GLU A 554 10.67 14.78 -0.36
N ARG A 555 11.40 13.90 0.33
CA ARG A 555 11.72 12.52 -0.06
C ARG A 555 11.22 11.56 1.00
N GLY A 556 10.98 10.31 0.61
CA GLY A 556 10.72 9.24 1.57
C GLY A 556 12.00 8.95 2.34
N LEU A 557 11.85 8.65 3.62
CA LEU A 557 12.94 8.23 4.50
C LEU A 557 12.95 6.71 4.60
N MET A 558 14.13 6.14 4.70
CA MET A 558 14.33 4.73 5.02
C MET A 558 15.55 4.63 5.95
N VAL A 559 15.33 4.16 7.16
CA VAL A 559 16.37 4.08 8.19
C VAL A 559 16.46 2.65 8.70
N HIS A 560 17.64 2.08 8.59
CA HIS A 560 18.01 0.80 9.15
C HIS A 560 18.61 1.02 10.54
N ALA A 561 18.09 0.34 11.55
CA ALA A 561 18.51 0.45 12.93
C ALA A 561 18.77 -0.94 13.53
N PHE A 562 19.82 -1.05 14.35
CA PHE A 562 20.22 -2.27 15.01
C PHE A 562 20.52 -2.02 16.50
N VAL A 563 19.95 -2.85 17.39
CA VAL A 563 20.13 -2.71 18.84
C VAL A 563 21.16 -3.74 19.35
N ALA A 564 22.39 -3.30 19.60
CA ALA A 564 23.43 -4.15 20.18
C ALA A 564 23.13 -4.47 21.66
N HIS A 565 22.85 -5.74 21.98
CA HIS A 565 22.63 -6.21 23.35
C HIS A 565 23.96 -6.27 24.14
N GLU A 566 24.41 -5.15 24.72
CA GLU A 566 25.40 -5.16 25.82
C GLU A 566 25.19 -4.03 26.85
N TRP A 567 23.97 -3.54 27.12
CA TRP A 567 23.75 -2.64 28.28
C TRP A 567 22.37 -2.81 28.94
N VAL A 568 22.07 -4.02 29.42
CA VAL A 568 20.97 -4.24 30.39
C VAL A 568 21.42 -5.19 31.50
N GLU A 569 22.45 -4.80 32.25
CA GLU A 569 22.54 -5.15 33.67
C GLU A 569 22.34 -3.86 34.47
N ASP A 570 21.30 -3.86 35.30
CA ASP A 570 20.88 -2.80 36.24
C ASP A 570 20.29 -1.49 35.66
N VAL A 571 19.01 -1.54 35.30
CA VAL A 571 18.10 -0.39 35.50
C VAL A 571 17.05 -0.75 36.55
N ARG A 572 17.50 -0.93 37.79
CA ARG A 572 16.68 -0.53 38.94
C ARG A 572 16.94 0.95 39.16
N HIS A 573 15.93 1.78 38.91
CA HIS A 573 15.82 3.20 39.31
C HIS A 573 17.13 3.99 39.51
N PRO A 574 17.44 4.98 38.66
CA PRO A 574 18.18 6.14 39.10
C PRO A 574 17.19 7.26 39.45
N ALA A 575 17.29 7.72 40.70
CA ALA A 575 16.71 8.97 41.13
C ALA A 575 17.20 10.13 40.26
N ALA A 576 16.35 11.16 40.13
CA ALA A 576 16.67 12.41 39.47
C ALA A 576 18.03 12.96 39.91
N THR A 577 18.96 13.07 38.97
CA THR A 577 20.13 13.96 39.07
C THR A 577 20.28 14.68 37.73
N GLU A 578 20.08 15.99 37.78
CA GLU A 578 20.45 16.95 36.74
C GLU A 578 21.96 16.86 36.49
N GLU A 579 22.36 16.55 35.26
CA GLU A 579 23.56 17.10 34.60
C GLU A 579 23.59 16.65 33.13
N SER A 580 23.11 17.52 32.24
CA SER A 580 23.31 17.40 30.80
C SER A 580 24.76 17.76 30.46
N SER A 581 25.67 16.78 30.40
CA SER A 581 27.00 17.00 29.84
C SER A 581 26.96 16.84 28.32
N ALA A 582 27.09 17.95 27.60
CA ALA A 582 27.14 18.00 26.14
C ALA A 582 28.30 17.15 25.57
N CYS A 583 28.03 16.42 24.48
CA CYS A 583 29.06 15.79 23.65
C CYS A 583 30.07 16.84 23.18
N ARG A 584 31.36 16.59 23.42
CA ARG A 584 32.43 17.32 22.73
C ARG A 584 32.73 16.59 21.43
N VAL A 585 32.45 17.26 20.33
CA VAL A 585 32.86 16.85 18.97
C VAL A 585 34.28 17.40 18.76
N ASP A 586 35.22 16.55 18.37
CA ASP A 586 36.58 16.97 17.99
C ASP A 586 36.54 17.64 16.60
N ASP A 587 37.17 18.81 16.47
CA ASP A 587 37.14 19.66 15.27
C ASP A 587 37.99 19.08 14.12
N GLY A 588 37.33 18.46 13.13
CA GLY A 588 37.90 18.01 11.84
C GLY A 588 36.87 18.11 10.69
N PRO A 589 37.26 18.28 9.42
CA PRO A 589 36.43 18.99 8.45
C PRO A 589 35.34 18.14 7.76
N GLY A 590 34.07 18.58 7.82
CA GLY A 590 33.40 19.17 6.65
C GLY A 590 32.16 18.46 6.05
N GLU A 591 32.19 17.16 5.80
CA GLU A 591 31.11 16.46 5.05
C GLU A 591 30.50 15.25 5.78
N SER A 592 31.32 14.42 6.44
CA SER A 592 30.83 13.29 7.24
C SER A 592 30.06 13.74 8.49
N GLN A 593 30.42 14.90 9.06
CA GLN A 593 29.71 15.53 10.18
C GLN A 593 28.26 15.91 9.81
N ARG A 594 28.02 16.44 8.61
CA ARG A 594 26.68 16.83 8.17
C ARG A 594 25.77 15.63 7.92
N ALA A 595 26.32 14.54 7.36
CA ALA A 595 25.58 13.30 7.16
C ALA A 595 25.23 12.63 8.50
N GLY A 596 26.17 12.61 9.46
CA GLY A 596 25.94 12.07 10.81
C GLY A 596 24.96 12.91 11.66
N GLU A 597 25.05 14.24 11.60
CA GLU A 597 24.08 15.15 12.25
C GLU A 597 22.69 15.03 11.61
N PHE A 598 22.60 14.91 10.28
CA PHE A 598 21.34 14.69 9.56
C PHE A 598 20.72 13.33 9.89
N ALA A 599 21.50 12.24 9.89
CA ALA A 599 21.02 10.91 10.24
C ALA A 599 20.51 10.85 11.69
N GLN A 600 21.18 11.53 12.63
CA GLN A 600 20.76 11.59 14.03
C GLN A 600 19.56 12.51 14.26
N ASP A 601 19.45 13.65 13.57
CA ASP A 601 18.27 14.53 13.60
C ASP A 601 17.06 13.82 12.96
N VAL A 602 17.26 13.12 11.84
CA VAL A 602 16.24 12.29 11.20
C VAL A 602 15.80 11.17 12.15
N PHE A 603 16.70 10.41 12.76
CA PHE A 603 16.28 9.32 13.65
C PHE A 603 15.71 9.78 14.99
N THR A 604 16.21 10.86 15.60
CA THR A 604 15.58 11.43 16.81
C THR A 604 14.15 11.92 16.50
N ARG A 605 13.89 12.29 15.24
CA ARG A 605 12.55 12.60 14.71
C ARG A 605 11.80 11.38 14.20
N VAL A 606 12.40 10.21 14.07
CA VAL A 606 11.79 9.08 13.35
C VAL A 606 11.76 7.80 14.17
N SER A 607 12.52 7.64 15.26
CA SER A 607 12.37 6.48 16.14
C SER A 607 12.61 6.75 17.63
N GLY A 608 12.10 5.84 18.47
CA GLY A 608 12.24 5.85 19.94
C GLY A 608 13.48 5.13 20.50
N TYR A 609 14.39 4.58 19.68
CA TYR A 609 15.52 3.79 20.20
C TYR A 609 16.69 4.69 20.65
N ALA A 610 16.86 4.86 21.97
CA ALA A 610 17.91 5.74 22.53
C ALA A 610 19.35 5.17 22.46
N SER A 611 19.52 3.88 22.09
CA SER A 611 20.82 3.19 22.04
C SER A 611 20.86 2.14 20.92
N SER A 612 20.99 2.60 19.67
CA SER A 612 21.07 1.75 18.47
C SER A 612 22.12 2.26 17.49
N LEU A 613 22.74 1.35 16.74
CA LEU A 613 23.51 1.67 15.54
C LEU A 613 22.53 1.96 14.39
N LEU A 614 22.85 2.94 13.54
CA LEU A 614 21.92 3.49 12.56
C LEU A 614 22.55 3.64 11.20
N HIS A 615 21.74 3.45 10.16
CA HIS A 615 22.09 3.77 8.78
C HIS A 615 20.90 4.38 8.05
N SER A 616 21.09 5.60 7.52
CA SER A 616 20.09 6.23 6.66
C SER A 616 20.31 5.77 5.23
N ILE A 617 19.39 4.98 4.69
CA ILE A 617 19.46 4.50 3.32
C ILE A 617 19.21 5.66 2.36
N ALA A 618 20.09 5.81 1.36
CA ALA A 618 20.07 6.93 0.44
C ALA A 618 18.85 6.88 -0.50
N ASN A 619 18.32 8.06 -0.79
CA ASN A 619 17.18 8.28 -1.69
C ASN A 619 17.58 9.23 -2.82
N TYR A 620 17.65 8.71 -4.03
CA TYR A 620 18.06 9.42 -5.24
C TYR A 620 16.88 9.99 -6.04
N ALA A 621 15.67 9.89 -5.50
CA ALA A 621 14.48 10.41 -6.16
C ALA A 621 14.57 11.92 -6.38
N GLU A 622 14.01 12.36 -7.48
CA GLU A 622 13.81 13.77 -7.73
C GLU A 622 12.79 14.33 -6.73
N VAL A 623 12.89 15.62 -6.42
CA VAL A 623 11.88 16.32 -5.61
C VAL A 623 11.05 17.24 -6.51
N PRO A 624 9.75 17.46 -6.22
CA PRO A 624 8.90 18.35 -7.01
C PRO A 624 9.46 19.77 -7.17
N GLY A 625 10.24 20.27 -6.20
CA GLY A 625 10.83 21.61 -6.22
C GLY A 625 9.90 22.71 -5.71
N PHE A 626 8.84 22.33 -4.99
CA PHE A 626 7.91 23.24 -4.31
C PHE A 626 7.29 22.54 -3.10
N MET A 627 6.77 23.32 -2.15
CA MET A 627 6.06 22.82 -0.98
C MET A 627 4.56 23.00 -1.16
N PRO A 628 3.74 21.93 -1.08
CA PRO A 628 2.29 22.07 -1.12
C PRO A 628 1.78 22.97 0.01
N ASN A 629 1.08 24.05 -0.35
CA ASN A 629 0.36 24.95 0.55
C ASN A 629 -0.99 24.32 0.94
N THR A 630 -0.90 23.20 1.67
CA THR A 630 -2.06 22.40 2.07
C THR A 630 -2.33 22.55 3.56
N SER A 631 -3.57 22.89 3.89
CA SER A 631 -4.09 22.93 5.25
C SER A 631 -5.11 21.83 5.47
N PHE A 632 -5.13 21.24 6.67
CA PHE A 632 -6.09 20.21 7.03
C PHE A 632 -7.14 20.74 7.99
N VAL A 633 -8.40 20.37 7.76
CA VAL A 633 -9.53 20.80 8.58
C VAL A 633 -10.52 19.66 8.77
N ARG A 634 -11.39 19.80 9.79
CA ARG A 634 -12.61 19.01 9.92
C ARG A 634 -13.79 19.86 9.50
N LEU A 635 -14.63 19.36 8.60
CA LEU A 635 -15.70 20.16 8.01
C LEU A 635 -17.06 19.46 8.03
N GLY A 636 -18.13 20.23 8.15
CA GLY A 636 -19.50 19.72 8.09
C GLY A 636 -19.99 19.10 9.41
N GLU A 637 -21.26 18.70 9.42
CA GLU A 637 -21.93 18.00 10.52
C GLU A 637 -21.23 16.67 10.84
N ARG A 638 -20.70 15.99 9.82
CA ARG A 638 -20.00 14.70 9.96
C ARG A 638 -18.52 14.83 10.33
N ARG A 639 -18.02 16.06 10.47
CA ARG A 639 -16.61 16.38 10.75
C ARG A 639 -15.66 15.63 9.81
N MET A 640 -15.91 15.76 8.52
CA MET A 640 -15.14 15.17 7.44
C MET A 640 -13.68 15.59 7.52
N TYR A 641 -12.73 14.68 7.34
CA TYR A 641 -11.33 15.07 7.13
C TYR A 641 -11.21 15.69 5.74
N VAL A 642 -10.65 16.90 5.67
CA VAL A 642 -10.51 17.66 4.43
C VAL A 642 -9.12 18.25 4.33
N ALA A 643 -8.47 18.05 3.18
CA ALA A 643 -7.28 18.78 2.77
C ALA A 643 -7.67 19.90 1.80
N ILE A 644 -7.20 21.12 2.07
CA ILE A 644 -7.42 22.30 1.22
C ILE A 644 -6.05 22.80 0.77
N THR A 645 -5.78 22.71 -0.53
CA THR A 645 -4.55 23.21 -1.15
C THR A 645 -4.83 24.55 -1.84
N ARG A 646 -4.06 25.57 -1.46
CA ARG A 646 -4.14 26.93 -2.00
C ARG A 646 -3.00 27.21 -2.99
N PRO A 647 -3.14 28.23 -3.85
CA PRO A 647 -2.04 28.66 -4.70
C PRO A 647 -0.77 28.93 -3.86
N SER A 648 0.39 28.66 -4.46
CA SER A 648 1.70 28.96 -3.88
C SER A 648 1.84 30.47 -3.63
N VAL A 649 2.72 30.88 -2.71
CA VAL A 649 2.93 32.31 -2.41
C VAL A 649 3.48 33.06 -3.61
N SER A 650 4.28 32.40 -4.46
CA SER A 650 4.79 32.97 -5.72
C SER A 650 3.75 33.01 -6.86
N SER A 651 2.60 32.36 -6.67
CA SER A 651 1.56 32.25 -7.69
C SER A 651 0.90 33.59 -7.98
N LYS A 652 0.58 33.86 -9.25
CA LYS A 652 -0.23 35.04 -9.62
C LYS A 652 -1.63 35.02 -8.98
N TRP A 653 -2.07 33.87 -8.49
CA TRP A 653 -3.37 33.65 -7.85
C TRP A 653 -3.32 33.69 -6.31
N ALA A 654 -2.15 33.89 -5.70
CA ALA A 654 -1.96 33.85 -4.24
C ALA A 654 -2.85 34.85 -3.45
N HIS A 655 -3.32 35.90 -4.12
CA HIS A 655 -4.13 36.98 -3.55
C HIS A 655 -5.47 37.15 -4.26
N ALA A 656 -5.95 36.14 -4.99
CA ALA A 656 -7.28 36.17 -5.58
C ALA A 656 -8.34 36.30 -4.48
N GLU A 657 -9.30 37.22 -4.65
CA GLU A 657 -10.40 37.38 -3.68
C GLU A 657 -11.34 36.17 -3.65
N LYS A 658 -11.47 35.52 -4.81
CA LYS A 658 -12.29 34.34 -5.04
C LYS A 658 -11.55 33.35 -5.94
N LEU A 659 -11.61 32.07 -5.58
CA LEU A 659 -11.01 30.97 -6.31
C LEU A 659 -12.08 29.93 -6.63
N PRO A 660 -12.25 29.54 -7.91
CA PRO A 660 -13.04 28.38 -8.30
C PRO A 660 -12.61 27.14 -7.51
N VAL A 661 -13.58 26.35 -7.06
CA VAL A 661 -13.30 25.15 -6.25
C VAL A 661 -13.09 23.96 -7.18
N LEU A 662 -12.00 23.23 -6.98
CA LEU A 662 -11.75 21.95 -7.63
C LEU A 662 -11.77 20.83 -6.59
N LEU A 663 -12.83 20.03 -6.59
CA LEU A 663 -12.88 18.81 -5.80
C LEU A 663 -12.04 17.72 -6.45
N LYS A 664 -11.19 17.07 -5.66
CA LYS A 664 -10.41 15.90 -6.06
C LYS A 664 -10.49 14.78 -5.01
N PRO A 665 -11.68 14.19 -4.78
CA PRO A 665 -11.81 13.00 -3.93
C PRO A 665 -11.59 11.70 -4.72
N TYR A 666 -11.21 10.64 -4.01
CA TYR A 666 -11.44 9.27 -4.48
C TYR A 666 -12.84 8.80 -4.05
N GLY A 667 -13.10 8.80 -2.74
CA GLY A 667 -14.42 8.64 -2.15
C GLY A 667 -15.02 7.23 -2.16
N GLY A 668 -14.31 6.25 -2.70
CA GLY A 668 -14.68 4.83 -2.66
C GLY A 668 -14.15 4.09 -1.43
N PRO A 669 -14.71 2.90 -1.13
CA PRO A 669 -14.23 2.05 -0.04
C PRO A 669 -12.79 1.58 -0.29
N GLY A 670 -12.07 1.25 0.78
CA GLY A 670 -10.71 0.72 0.72
C GLY A 670 -9.61 1.76 0.42
N ALA A 671 -9.95 3.01 0.10
CA ALA A 671 -8.99 4.06 -0.22
C ALA A 671 -9.25 5.36 0.53
N GLN A 672 -8.18 5.95 1.05
CA GLN A 672 -8.15 7.18 1.81
C GLN A 672 -7.19 8.17 1.12
N GLN A 673 -7.53 9.46 1.06
CA GLN A 673 -6.68 10.47 0.42
C GLN A 673 -6.25 11.62 1.32
N VAL A 674 -6.94 11.85 2.44
CA VAL A 674 -6.52 12.83 3.44
C VAL A 674 -5.57 12.12 4.41
N GLN A 675 -4.29 12.11 4.06
CA GLN A 675 -3.21 11.47 4.82
C GLN A 675 -2.04 12.44 5.00
N LEU A 676 -1.25 12.29 6.06
CA LEU A 676 -0.09 13.14 6.34
C LEU A 676 1.14 12.73 5.51
N ASN A 677 0.98 12.69 4.19
CA ASN A 677 2.04 12.34 3.24
C ASN A 677 2.18 13.45 2.19
N ARG A 678 3.31 14.19 2.20
CA ARG A 678 3.53 15.33 1.29
C ARG A 678 3.35 14.98 -0.19
N ALA A 679 3.67 13.73 -0.58
CA ALA A 679 3.59 13.31 -1.99
C ALA A 679 2.16 13.34 -2.54
N PHE A 680 1.13 13.19 -1.69
CA PHE A 680 -0.27 13.15 -2.10
C PHE A 680 -0.76 14.51 -2.65
N TYR A 681 -0.08 15.60 -2.26
CA TYR A 681 -0.55 16.96 -2.52
C TYR A 681 0.24 17.71 -3.60
N SER A 682 1.23 17.08 -4.24
CA SER A 682 2.02 17.76 -5.27
C SER A 682 1.20 18.08 -6.53
N GLU A 683 0.30 17.19 -6.96
CA GLU A 683 -0.60 17.48 -8.08
C GLU A 683 -1.69 18.48 -7.68
N SER A 684 -2.19 18.40 -6.46
CA SER A 684 -3.15 19.38 -5.92
C SER A 684 -2.53 20.78 -5.89
N GLN A 685 -1.24 20.90 -5.58
CA GLN A 685 -0.52 22.18 -5.65
C GLN A 685 -0.42 22.70 -7.08
N TRP A 686 -0.11 21.82 -8.05
CA TRP A 686 -0.10 22.21 -9.47
C TRP A 686 -1.44 22.80 -9.92
N TRP A 687 -2.55 22.13 -9.57
CA TRP A 687 -3.91 22.60 -9.83
C TRP A 687 -4.22 23.92 -9.11
N ALA A 688 -3.79 24.07 -7.86
CA ALA A 688 -4.00 25.31 -7.13
C ALA A 688 -3.29 26.48 -7.81
N ASP A 689 -2.08 26.26 -8.34
CA ASP A 689 -1.34 27.24 -9.13
C ASP A 689 -1.89 27.46 -10.55
N GLN A 690 -2.83 26.63 -11.00
CA GLN A 690 -3.66 26.95 -12.16
C GLN A 690 -4.75 27.98 -11.81
N GLY A 691 -5.03 28.24 -10.53
CA GLY A 691 -6.01 29.24 -10.09
C GLY A 691 -7.26 28.63 -9.45
N PHE A 692 -7.13 27.42 -8.91
CA PHE A 692 -8.20 26.74 -8.17
C PHE A 692 -7.93 26.74 -6.67
N LEU A 693 -9.00 26.66 -5.87
CA LEU A 693 -8.95 26.16 -4.51
C LEU A 693 -9.18 24.65 -4.57
N VAL A 694 -8.15 23.85 -4.33
CA VAL A 694 -8.25 22.38 -4.46
C VAL A 694 -8.66 21.75 -3.14
N VAL A 695 -9.69 20.91 -3.18
CA VAL A 695 -10.30 20.30 -1.99
C VAL A 695 -10.38 18.79 -2.15
N THR A 696 -9.77 18.06 -1.22
CA THR A 696 -9.87 16.61 -1.11
C THR A 696 -10.52 16.27 0.23
N ALA A 697 -11.56 15.43 0.21
CA ALA A 697 -12.31 15.07 1.39
C ALA A 697 -12.64 13.57 1.43
N ASP A 698 -12.39 12.95 2.58
CA ASP A 698 -12.64 11.53 2.84
C ASP A 698 -14.06 11.34 3.42
N ASN A 699 -15.00 10.90 2.58
CA ASN A 699 -16.40 10.65 2.94
C ASN A 699 -16.64 9.38 3.73
N ARG A 700 -17.87 9.24 4.24
CA ARG A 700 -18.29 7.99 4.89
C ARG A 700 -18.06 6.81 3.95
N GLY A 701 -17.57 5.73 4.55
CA GLY A 701 -17.12 4.54 3.87
C GLY A 701 -15.65 4.52 3.43
N THR A 702 -14.95 5.65 3.44
CA THR A 702 -13.48 5.65 3.29
C THR A 702 -12.80 5.23 4.61
N PRO A 703 -11.65 4.54 4.58
CA PRO A 703 -10.97 4.05 5.79
C PRO A 703 -10.51 5.15 6.77
N GLY A 704 -10.12 4.71 7.98
CA GLY A 704 -9.41 5.53 8.98
C GLY A 704 -10.27 6.00 10.16
N ARG A 705 -11.59 5.76 10.14
CA ARG A 705 -12.51 6.19 11.21
C ARG A 705 -13.26 5.06 11.91
N GLY A 706 -12.86 3.83 11.63
CA GLY A 706 -13.40 2.62 12.25
C GLY A 706 -14.50 1.94 11.44
N PRO A 707 -14.79 0.66 11.77
CA PRO A 707 -15.63 -0.21 10.95
C PRO A 707 -17.07 0.28 10.76
N LEU A 708 -17.67 1.02 11.70
CA LEU A 708 -19.00 1.60 11.53
C LEU A 708 -19.03 2.68 10.44
N TRP A 709 -17.98 3.51 10.38
CA TRP A 709 -17.85 4.56 9.37
C TRP A 709 -17.64 3.96 7.98
N ASP A 710 -16.75 2.96 7.89
CA ASP A 710 -16.47 2.22 6.65
C ASP A 710 -17.76 1.59 6.09
N ARG A 711 -18.64 1.13 6.97
CA ARG A 711 -19.89 0.42 6.66
C ARG A 711 -21.10 1.31 6.35
N GLU A 712 -21.00 2.63 6.48
CA GLU A 712 -22.12 3.54 6.15
C GLU A 712 -22.50 3.53 4.65
N MET A 713 -21.60 3.07 3.77
CA MET A 713 -21.87 2.99 2.33
C MET A 713 -22.38 1.62 1.85
N PHE A 714 -22.61 0.67 2.76
CA PHE A 714 -23.08 -0.67 2.42
C PHE A 714 -24.40 -0.60 1.63
N GLU A 715 -24.40 -1.23 0.46
CA GLU A 715 -25.46 -1.22 -0.55
C GLU A 715 -25.83 0.19 -1.08
N ASP A 716 -25.12 1.26 -0.71
CA ASP A 716 -25.45 2.65 -1.05
C ASP A 716 -24.24 3.53 -1.37
N LEU A 717 -23.28 2.95 -2.13
CA LEU A 717 -22.08 3.64 -2.63
C LEU A 717 -22.37 5.03 -3.21
N LYS A 718 -23.48 5.14 -3.97
CA LYS A 718 -23.85 6.36 -4.71
C LYS A 718 -24.18 7.54 -3.80
N HIS A 719 -25.16 7.40 -2.90
CA HIS A 719 -25.60 8.52 -2.07
C HIS A 719 -24.61 8.80 -0.94
N ALA A 720 -24.06 7.75 -0.32
CA ALA A 720 -23.11 7.89 0.78
C ALA A 720 -21.87 8.70 0.38
N SER A 721 -21.34 8.48 -0.83
CA SER A 721 -20.18 9.22 -1.33
C SER A 721 -20.54 10.65 -1.78
N LEU A 722 -21.64 10.84 -2.54
CA LEU A 722 -21.96 12.15 -3.11
C LEU A 722 -22.45 13.17 -2.07
N ASP A 723 -23.33 12.78 -1.15
CA ASP A 723 -23.95 13.69 -0.20
C ASP A 723 -22.90 14.40 0.67
N ASP A 724 -21.86 13.66 1.07
CA ASP A 724 -20.79 14.18 1.93
C ASP A 724 -19.89 15.17 1.17
N GLN A 725 -19.65 14.95 -0.13
CA GLN A 725 -18.93 15.93 -0.97
C GLN A 725 -19.75 17.22 -1.13
N VAL A 726 -21.07 17.11 -1.30
CA VAL A 726 -21.98 18.26 -1.35
C VAL A 726 -22.00 19.02 -0.03
N GLU A 727 -22.00 18.31 1.11
CA GLU A 727 -21.90 18.90 2.44
C GLU A 727 -20.59 19.68 2.60
N VAL A 728 -19.46 19.09 2.21
CA VAL A 728 -18.14 19.73 2.23
C VAL A 728 -18.18 21.04 1.44
N VAL A 729 -18.65 21.04 0.19
CA VAL A 729 -18.72 22.26 -0.63
C VAL A 729 -19.54 23.36 0.05
N ARG A 730 -20.71 23.01 0.59
CA ARG A 730 -21.60 23.98 1.26
C ARG A 730 -20.98 24.55 2.54
N ALA A 731 -20.14 23.77 3.22
CA ALA A 731 -19.47 24.18 4.44
C ALA A 731 -18.15 24.92 4.19
N LEU A 732 -17.54 24.84 3.00
CA LEU A 732 -16.24 25.45 2.68
C LEU A 732 -16.10 26.92 3.11
N PRO A 733 -17.09 27.82 2.93
CA PRO A 733 -16.95 29.22 3.33
C PRO A 733 -16.67 29.45 4.81
N GLN A 734 -16.89 28.45 5.68
CA GLN A 734 -16.58 28.51 7.10
C GLN A 734 -15.06 28.55 7.37
N VAL A 735 -14.26 27.96 6.49
CA VAL A 735 -12.80 27.80 6.64
C VAL A 735 -12.00 28.35 5.45
N ALA A 736 -12.66 28.56 4.32
CA ALA A 736 -12.12 29.14 3.10
C ALA A 736 -13.11 30.18 2.52
N PRO A 737 -13.16 31.40 3.08
CA PRO A 737 -14.05 32.46 2.59
C PRO A 737 -13.78 32.88 1.14
N ASP A 738 -12.58 32.59 0.64
CA ASP A 738 -12.10 32.74 -0.72
C ASP A 738 -12.66 31.68 -1.69
N ALA A 739 -13.35 30.64 -1.22
CA ALA A 739 -14.02 29.67 -2.07
C ALA A 739 -15.13 30.33 -2.92
N ASP A 740 -15.09 30.11 -4.23
CA ASP A 740 -16.14 30.49 -5.17
C ASP A 740 -17.07 29.31 -5.45
N LEU A 741 -18.21 29.30 -4.76
CA LEU A 741 -19.21 28.24 -4.89
C LEU A 741 -20.07 28.38 -6.16
N GLU A 742 -19.94 29.46 -6.93
CA GLU A 742 -20.58 29.59 -8.24
C GLU A 742 -19.77 28.85 -9.33
N HIS A 743 -18.51 28.50 -9.05
CA HIS A 743 -17.61 27.80 -9.98
C HIS A 743 -16.95 26.60 -9.29
N VAL A 744 -17.67 25.49 -9.19
CA VAL A 744 -17.18 24.25 -8.58
C VAL A 744 -17.03 23.17 -9.64
N ALA A 745 -15.87 22.55 -9.73
CA ALA A 745 -15.61 21.39 -10.58
C ALA A 745 -15.19 20.18 -9.76
N MET A 746 -15.31 18.98 -10.34
CA MET A 746 -14.80 17.74 -9.75
C MET A 746 -13.97 16.95 -10.76
N ILE A 747 -12.84 16.42 -10.30
CA ILE A 747 -12.02 15.48 -11.08
C ILE A 747 -11.74 14.22 -10.26
N GLY A 748 -11.62 13.09 -10.94
CA GLY A 748 -11.23 11.83 -10.30
C GLY A 748 -10.98 10.71 -11.31
N TRP A 749 -10.34 9.66 -10.82
CA TRP A 749 -10.01 8.43 -11.56
C TRP A 749 -10.59 7.22 -10.85
N SER A 750 -10.97 6.16 -11.59
CA SER A 750 -11.60 4.95 -11.02
C SER A 750 -12.88 5.33 -10.24
N PHE A 751 -13.04 4.93 -8.98
CA PHE A 751 -14.18 5.35 -8.16
C PHE A 751 -14.34 6.88 -8.09
N GLY A 752 -13.23 7.63 -8.01
CA GLY A 752 -13.27 9.09 -8.07
C GLY A 752 -13.82 9.61 -9.41
N GLY A 753 -13.60 8.87 -10.50
CA GLY A 753 -14.21 9.12 -11.81
C GLY A 753 -15.71 8.85 -11.80
N TYR A 754 -16.14 7.73 -11.17
CA TYR A 754 -17.56 7.45 -10.95
C TYR A 754 -18.22 8.58 -10.16
N LEU A 755 -17.62 9.02 -9.06
CA LEU A 755 -18.10 10.12 -8.22
C LEU A 755 -18.14 11.45 -8.99
N SER A 756 -17.14 11.72 -9.85
CA SER A 756 -17.10 12.90 -10.72
C SER A 756 -18.25 12.93 -11.74
N ALA A 757 -18.49 11.82 -12.43
CA ALA A 757 -19.61 11.70 -13.36
C ALA A 757 -20.96 11.78 -12.63
N LEU A 758 -21.07 11.09 -11.48
CA LEU A 758 -22.24 11.12 -10.61
C LEU A 758 -22.58 12.54 -10.14
N ALA A 759 -21.57 13.32 -9.74
CA ALA A 759 -21.77 14.65 -9.19
C ALA A 759 -22.47 15.61 -10.16
N VAL A 760 -22.12 15.58 -11.45
CA VAL A 760 -22.78 16.41 -12.48
C VAL A 760 -24.12 15.86 -12.96
N LEU A 761 -24.44 14.61 -12.64
CA LEU A 761 -25.74 13.98 -12.91
C LEU A 761 -26.74 14.27 -11.79
N ASP A 762 -26.33 14.10 -10.53
CA ASP A 762 -27.23 14.11 -9.36
C ASP A 762 -27.04 15.31 -8.41
N ALA A 763 -25.91 16.02 -8.46
CA ALA A 763 -25.70 17.30 -7.77
C ALA A 763 -25.34 18.51 -8.68
N PRO A 764 -25.97 18.70 -9.87
CA PRO A 764 -25.58 19.74 -10.82
C PRO A 764 -25.82 21.19 -10.38
N ASP A 765 -26.49 21.44 -9.25
CA ASP A 765 -26.61 22.79 -8.65
C ASP A 765 -25.44 23.12 -7.70
N VAL A 766 -24.59 22.14 -7.40
CA VAL A 766 -23.43 22.29 -6.53
C VAL A 766 -22.15 22.08 -7.32
N ILE A 767 -22.11 21.08 -8.21
CA ILE A 767 -20.96 20.77 -9.05
C ILE A 767 -21.29 21.14 -10.50
N HIS A 768 -20.48 22.04 -11.07
CA HIS A 768 -20.77 22.75 -12.31
C HIS A 768 -20.03 22.20 -13.53
N ALA A 769 -18.98 21.41 -13.34
CA ALA A 769 -18.26 20.68 -14.39
C ALA A 769 -17.54 19.46 -13.80
N ALA A 770 -17.28 18.43 -14.62
CA ALA A 770 -16.50 17.28 -14.15
C ALA A 770 -15.63 16.61 -15.23
N CYS A 771 -14.48 16.07 -14.81
CA CYS A 771 -13.69 15.13 -15.59
C CYS A 771 -13.65 13.77 -14.89
N ALA A 772 -14.24 12.75 -15.52
CA ALA A 772 -14.32 11.39 -15.01
C ALA A 772 -13.37 10.46 -15.77
N GLY A 773 -12.27 10.07 -15.12
CA GLY A 773 -11.30 9.10 -15.63
C GLY A 773 -11.61 7.67 -15.19
N ALA A 774 -11.59 6.72 -16.12
CA ALA A 774 -11.87 5.30 -15.91
C ALA A 774 -13.04 5.00 -14.93
N PRO A 775 -14.23 5.62 -15.09
CA PRO A 775 -15.31 5.47 -14.10
C PRO A 775 -16.00 4.10 -14.18
N PRO A 776 -16.21 3.38 -13.06
CA PRO A 776 -17.12 2.22 -13.02
C PRO A 776 -18.59 2.67 -13.06
N THR A 777 -19.18 2.79 -14.25
CA THR A 777 -20.53 3.35 -14.44
C THR A 777 -21.69 2.34 -14.29
N ASP A 778 -21.37 1.05 -14.28
CA ASP A 778 -22.30 -0.09 -14.29
C ASP A 778 -21.69 -1.20 -13.43
N TRP A 779 -22.12 -1.29 -12.18
CA TRP A 779 -21.52 -2.21 -11.22
C TRP A 779 -21.68 -3.68 -11.59
N THR A 780 -22.56 -4.02 -12.53
CA THR A 780 -22.67 -5.40 -13.02
C THR A 780 -21.49 -5.81 -13.90
N LEU A 781 -20.65 -4.86 -14.32
CA LEU A 781 -19.44 -5.11 -15.08
C LEU A 781 -18.19 -5.24 -14.22
N TYR A 782 -18.23 -4.90 -12.93
CA TYR A 782 -17.06 -4.99 -12.06
C TYR A 782 -16.96 -6.38 -11.42
N ASP A 783 -15.87 -6.69 -10.72
CA ASP A 783 -15.59 -8.05 -10.24
C ASP A 783 -16.50 -8.47 -9.08
N THR A 784 -16.53 -9.77 -8.80
CA THR A 784 -17.31 -10.39 -7.72
C THR A 784 -16.90 -9.88 -6.35
N HIS A 785 -15.62 -9.97 -5.99
CA HIS A 785 -15.19 -9.80 -4.61
C HIS A 785 -15.34 -8.35 -4.15
N TYR A 786 -14.89 -7.37 -4.92
CA TYR A 786 -15.12 -5.96 -4.61
C TYR A 786 -16.62 -5.65 -4.55
N THR A 787 -17.35 -6.00 -5.61
CA THR A 787 -18.71 -5.48 -5.77
C THR A 787 -19.70 -6.18 -4.86
N GLU A 788 -19.61 -7.50 -4.69
CA GLU A 788 -20.54 -8.27 -3.84
C GLU A 788 -20.29 -7.99 -2.34
N ARG A 789 -19.06 -7.61 -1.95
CA ARG A 789 -18.75 -7.11 -0.59
C ARG A 789 -19.57 -5.87 -0.26
N TYR A 790 -19.58 -4.88 -1.15
CA TYR A 790 -20.19 -3.58 -0.85
C TYR A 790 -21.65 -3.46 -1.29
N LEU A 791 -22.08 -4.15 -2.35
CA LEU A 791 -23.44 -4.06 -2.91
C LEU A 791 -24.28 -5.32 -2.72
N GLY A 792 -23.68 -6.40 -2.20
CA GLY A 792 -24.38 -7.65 -1.99
C GLY A 792 -24.73 -8.39 -3.27
N LEU A 793 -25.80 -9.19 -3.25
CA LEU A 793 -26.19 -10.09 -4.34
C LEU A 793 -27.55 -9.75 -4.98
N ASP A 794 -28.21 -8.66 -4.55
CA ASP A 794 -29.48 -8.23 -5.12
C ASP A 794 -29.23 -7.31 -6.34
N PRO A 795 -29.57 -7.73 -7.58
CA PRO A 795 -29.36 -6.92 -8.78
C PRO A 795 -30.00 -5.52 -8.73
N LYS A 796 -31.04 -5.31 -7.90
CA LYS A 796 -31.66 -3.99 -7.74
C LYS A 796 -30.75 -2.99 -7.02
N VAL A 797 -29.88 -3.47 -6.14
CA VAL A 797 -28.87 -2.63 -5.48
C VAL A 797 -27.85 -2.13 -6.50
N TYR A 798 -27.46 -2.98 -7.46
CA TYR A 798 -26.58 -2.61 -8.57
C TYR A 798 -27.22 -1.55 -9.48
N GLU A 799 -28.51 -1.71 -9.82
CA GLU A 799 -29.25 -0.73 -10.62
C GLU A 799 -29.29 0.64 -9.93
N ARG A 800 -29.54 0.67 -8.63
CA ARG A 800 -29.56 1.92 -7.83
C ARG A 800 -28.22 2.64 -7.80
N ASN A 801 -27.11 1.89 -7.78
CA ASN A 801 -25.76 2.45 -7.67
C ASN A 801 -25.10 2.71 -9.02
N SER A 802 -25.61 2.16 -10.12
CA SER A 802 -25.10 2.41 -11.48
C SER A 802 -25.64 3.73 -12.04
N ILE A 803 -24.85 4.42 -12.87
CA ILE A 803 -25.19 5.77 -13.35
C ILE A 803 -25.54 5.85 -14.85
N VAL A 804 -25.49 4.72 -15.57
CA VAL A 804 -25.86 4.70 -17.01
C VAL A 804 -27.30 5.16 -17.22
N ALA A 805 -28.24 4.74 -16.37
CA ALA A 805 -29.66 5.13 -16.45
C ALA A 805 -29.90 6.61 -16.09
N ASP A 806 -28.95 7.25 -15.41
CA ASP A 806 -29.03 8.66 -15.03
C ASP A 806 -28.60 9.62 -16.13
N ALA A 807 -28.05 9.11 -17.25
CA ALA A 807 -27.60 9.91 -18.38
C ALA A 807 -28.57 11.03 -18.82
N PRO A 808 -29.91 10.85 -18.86
CA PRO A 808 -30.84 11.93 -19.18
C PRO A 808 -30.78 13.15 -18.24
N LYS A 809 -30.20 13.03 -17.04
CA LYS A 809 -30.07 14.12 -16.06
C LYS A 809 -28.94 15.10 -16.38
N LEU A 810 -27.98 14.73 -17.24
CA LEU A 810 -26.81 15.56 -17.50
C LEU A 810 -27.21 16.94 -18.02
N ARG A 811 -26.83 17.98 -17.29
CA ARG A 811 -27.02 19.39 -17.66
C ARG A 811 -25.77 20.26 -17.49
N ARG A 812 -24.68 19.67 -17.00
CA ARG A 812 -23.38 20.32 -16.80
C ARG A 812 -22.33 19.69 -17.72
N PRO A 813 -21.25 20.41 -18.08
CA PRO A 813 -20.16 19.84 -18.86
C PRO A 813 -19.53 18.62 -18.18
N LEU A 814 -19.36 17.54 -18.95
CA LEU A 814 -18.72 16.30 -18.53
C LEU A 814 -17.68 15.88 -19.57
N MET A 815 -16.47 15.58 -19.10
CA MET A 815 -15.42 14.91 -19.87
C MET A 815 -15.25 13.48 -19.35
N LEU A 816 -15.39 12.49 -20.23
CA LEU A 816 -15.07 11.10 -19.97
C LEU A 816 -13.67 10.79 -20.52
N ILE A 817 -12.81 10.16 -19.72
CA ILE A 817 -11.45 9.75 -20.11
C ILE A 817 -11.32 8.25 -19.80
N HIS A 818 -10.80 7.44 -20.72
CA HIS A 818 -10.68 6.00 -20.47
C HIS A 818 -9.68 5.32 -21.42
N GLY A 819 -8.86 4.42 -20.87
CA GLY A 819 -7.95 3.54 -21.59
C GLY A 819 -8.65 2.38 -22.32
N PHE A 820 -8.26 2.11 -23.56
CA PHE A 820 -8.82 0.98 -24.33
C PHE A 820 -8.24 -0.37 -23.93
N ALA A 821 -7.09 -0.37 -23.26
CA ALA A 821 -6.44 -1.56 -22.72
C ALA A 821 -6.71 -1.75 -21.21
N ASP A 822 -7.63 -0.97 -20.62
CA ASP A 822 -7.97 -1.08 -19.19
C ASP A 822 -8.60 -2.45 -18.90
N ASP A 823 -7.89 -3.22 -18.09
CA ASP A 823 -8.17 -4.62 -17.79
C ASP A 823 -8.76 -4.81 -16.38
N ASN A 824 -8.87 -3.72 -15.61
CA ASN A 824 -9.55 -3.64 -14.32
C ASN A 824 -10.94 -3.03 -14.50
N VAL A 825 -11.02 -1.73 -14.82
CA VAL A 825 -12.29 -1.07 -15.15
C VAL A 825 -12.44 -1.06 -16.66
N THR A 826 -13.18 -2.01 -17.23
CA THR A 826 -13.23 -2.07 -18.70
C THR A 826 -13.78 -0.80 -19.35
N ILE A 827 -13.28 -0.52 -20.55
CA ILE A 827 -13.76 0.55 -21.43
C ILE A 827 -15.28 0.51 -21.68
N ALA A 828 -15.90 -0.67 -21.52
CA ALA A 828 -17.35 -0.86 -21.64
C ALA A 828 -18.15 0.06 -20.70
N HIS A 829 -17.62 0.39 -19.52
CA HIS A 829 -18.25 1.33 -18.61
C HIS A 829 -18.43 2.73 -19.23
N SER A 830 -17.33 3.33 -19.69
CA SER A 830 -17.38 4.66 -20.30
C SER A 830 -18.17 4.68 -21.61
N LEU A 831 -18.07 3.63 -22.42
CA LEU A 831 -18.81 3.52 -23.68
C LEU A 831 -20.33 3.38 -23.45
N ARG A 832 -20.77 2.61 -22.46
CA ARG A 832 -22.21 2.49 -22.12
C ARG A 832 -22.80 3.82 -21.65
N LEU A 833 -22.08 4.54 -20.78
CA LEU A 833 -22.53 5.87 -20.34
C LEU A 833 -22.53 6.88 -21.49
N SER A 834 -21.46 6.92 -22.30
CA SER A 834 -21.37 7.79 -23.49
C SER A 834 -22.53 7.54 -24.47
N GLN A 835 -22.84 6.27 -24.75
CA GLN A 835 -23.97 5.90 -25.59
C GLN A 835 -25.32 6.34 -25.00
N ALA A 836 -25.53 6.19 -23.70
CA ALA A 836 -26.76 6.62 -23.02
C ALA A 836 -26.91 8.15 -23.03
N LEU A 837 -25.81 8.90 -22.84
CA LEU A 837 -25.77 10.35 -22.94
C LEU A 837 -26.13 10.81 -24.35
N MET A 838 -25.50 10.22 -25.38
CA MET A 838 -25.79 10.51 -26.79
C MET A 838 -27.25 10.22 -27.14
N ALA A 839 -27.77 9.06 -26.75
CA ALA A 839 -29.16 8.67 -26.99
C ALA A 839 -30.17 9.62 -26.32
N SER A 840 -29.77 10.24 -25.21
CA SER A 840 -30.56 11.23 -24.48
C SER A 840 -30.35 12.68 -24.98
N GLY A 841 -29.56 12.88 -26.04
CA GLY A 841 -29.23 14.20 -26.57
C GLY A 841 -28.40 15.07 -25.64
N ARG A 842 -27.62 14.46 -24.73
CA ARG A 842 -26.79 15.16 -23.75
C ARG A 842 -25.34 15.28 -24.26
N PRO A 843 -24.83 16.51 -24.51
CA PRO A 843 -23.47 16.70 -24.98
C PRO A 843 -22.46 16.36 -23.88
N HIS A 844 -21.35 15.73 -24.28
CA HIS A 844 -20.21 15.41 -23.40
C HIS A 844 -18.93 15.31 -24.24
N THR A 845 -17.78 15.50 -23.61
CA THR A 845 -16.46 15.29 -24.21
C THR A 845 -16.01 13.86 -23.92
N TYR A 846 -15.39 13.20 -24.89
CA TYR A 846 -14.81 11.86 -24.72
C TYR A 846 -13.35 11.88 -25.16
N LEU A 847 -12.43 11.53 -24.26
CA LEU A 847 -11.01 11.37 -24.53
C LEU A 847 -10.63 9.88 -24.46
N PRO A 848 -10.53 9.20 -25.61
CA PRO A 848 -10.04 7.82 -25.66
C PRO A 848 -8.53 7.81 -25.48
N LEU A 849 -8.01 6.91 -24.63
CA LEU A 849 -6.57 6.67 -24.49
C LEU A 849 -6.21 5.29 -25.09
N VAL A 850 -5.40 5.31 -26.13
CA VAL A 850 -4.96 4.13 -26.91
C VAL A 850 -3.72 3.50 -26.25
N GLY A 851 -3.65 2.17 -26.16
CA GLY A 851 -2.54 1.46 -25.50
C GLY A 851 -2.38 1.70 -23.99
N ILE A 852 -3.30 2.43 -23.35
CA ILE A 852 -3.27 2.73 -21.91
C ILE A 852 -4.20 1.76 -21.16
N THR A 853 -3.68 1.13 -20.11
CA THR A 853 -4.40 0.26 -19.17
C THR A 853 -5.15 1.10 -18.13
N HIS A 854 -5.36 0.57 -16.92
CA HIS A 854 -5.87 1.37 -15.80
C HIS A 854 -4.87 2.45 -15.34
N MET A 855 -3.58 2.29 -15.64
CA MET A 855 -2.50 3.21 -15.29
C MET A 855 -1.99 4.01 -16.51
N THR A 856 -1.91 5.33 -16.37
CA THR A 856 -1.31 6.21 -17.39
C THR A 856 0.19 6.41 -17.13
N ASN A 857 1.01 5.52 -17.70
CA ASN A 857 2.46 5.51 -17.48
C ASN A 857 3.28 6.22 -18.58
N ASP A 858 2.67 6.52 -19.73
CA ASP A 858 3.36 7.26 -20.80
C ASP A 858 3.57 8.75 -20.43
N GLU A 859 4.81 9.24 -20.55
CA GLU A 859 5.20 10.60 -20.17
C GLU A 859 4.37 11.66 -20.89
N THR A 860 4.17 11.49 -22.20
CA THR A 860 3.52 12.49 -23.05
C THR A 860 2.02 12.52 -22.79
N VAL A 861 1.39 11.34 -22.69
CA VAL A 861 -0.04 11.21 -22.39
C VAL A 861 -0.34 11.75 -21.01
N ALA A 862 0.42 11.36 -19.97
CA ALA A 862 0.22 11.82 -18.61
C ALA A 862 0.37 13.35 -18.48
N GLN A 863 1.39 13.94 -19.12
CA GLN A 863 1.58 15.39 -19.14
C GLN A 863 0.38 16.11 -19.80
N ASN A 864 -0.01 15.66 -21.00
CA ASN A 864 -1.04 16.33 -21.77
C ASN A 864 -2.43 16.14 -21.16
N LEU A 865 -2.68 15.03 -20.48
CA LEU A 865 -3.95 14.74 -19.83
C LEU A 865 -4.32 15.82 -18.80
N LEU A 866 -3.41 16.17 -17.89
CA LEU A 866 -3.63 17.24 -16.91
C LEU A 866 -3.93 18.59 -17.58
N THR A 867 -3.22 18.89 -18.67
CA THR A 867 -3.40 20.15 -19.42
C THR A 867 -4.76 20.20 -20.12
N LEU A 868 -5.16 19.10 -20.77
CA LEU A 868 -6.46 18.99 -21.45
C LEU A 868 -7.64 19.07 -20.48
N GLN A 869 -7.53 18.43 -19.32
CA GLN A 869 -8.54 18.54 -18.26
C GLN A 869 -8.66 19.98 -17.77
N ARG A 870 -7.52 20.68 -17.56
CA ARG A 870 -7.53 22.07 -17.11
C ARG A 870 -8.23 22.98 -18.11
N ASP A 871 -7.88 22.87 -19.38
CA ASP A 871 -8.44 23.71 -20.44
C ASP A 871 -9.95 23.44 -20.59
N PHE A 872 -10.37 22.17 -20.51
CA PHE A 872 -11.79 21.81 -20.46
C PHE A 872 -12.52 22.47 -19.29
N LEU A 873 -11.95 22.45 -18.08
CA LEU A 873 -12.57 23.06 -16.90
C LEU A 873 -12.62 24.59 -16.99
N TYR A 874 -11.59 25.24 -17.54
CA TYR A 874 -11.60 26.68 -17.77
C TYR A 874 -12.74 27.10 -18.70
N ASP A 875 -12.90 26.40 -19.81
CA ASP A 875 -13.99 26.66 -20.76
C ASP A 875 -15.36 26.35 -20.14
N ALA A 876 -15.46 25.24 -19.39
CA ALA A 876 -16.71 24.82 -18.76
C ALA A 876 -17.19 25.76 -17.66
N LEU A 877 -16.25 26.36 -16.89
CA LEU A 877 -16.56 27.30 -15.81
C LEU A 877 -16.53 28.76 -16.28
N GLY A 878 -15.97 29.07 -17.45
CA GLY A 878 -15.90 30.43 -17.99
C GLY A 878 -14.90 31.33 -17.27
N ILE A 879 -13.76 30.78 -16.83
CA ILE A 879 -12.79 31.45 -15.93
C ILE A 879 -11.45 31.84 -16.60
N CYS A 880 -11.38 31.86 -17.93
CA CYS A 880 -10.21 32.25 -18.73
C CYS A 880 -9.74 33.69 -18.52
#